data_AF-A0A7W1ZDC0-F1
#
_entry.id   AF-A0A7W1ZDC0-F1
#
_cell.length_a   1.000
_cell.length_b   1.000
_cell.length_c   1.000
_cell.angle_alpha   90.00
_cell.angle_beta   90.00
_cell.angle_gamma   90.00
#
_symmetry.space_group_name_H-M   'P 1'
#
loop_
_entity.id
_entity.type
_entity.pdbx_description
1 polymer ?
#
loop_
_entity_poly.entity_id
_entity_poly.type
_entity_poly.pdbx_seq_one_letter_code
_entity_poly.pdbx_strand_id
1 'polypeptide(L)'
;MAKVFRIFKNSGQNKSNWFTSFEIGSGAIDSITVQETEGKKLPTSIPSPFAQMDLVRTAFKNVCDEFIKGTDLDSIKDIHRIVSNALDIGQILFKYETNAASLSIESWDKSNNLNNLKNSSSKKIQHLGKTLELFMTSADATDFNFDKLDKLFILKYNNRVIGGTSPKTLFFASADAYKINVEIHAGNDKMLDEHPLALYKRDKEYIKYWFYLKSLPNFANYFPEVNDYLVKTLQVIEDSNVGFGNELRAINQGNQYKDMSLSGNEGLIIEPLPGIRLKKEPQRDPVSSGFKIHTNRLLERPPLVLPVNTYTENIIYTYENWRPETEVPFNVNEPLNQRRLPLVNDRYPFLTINDFLADELIKLPYKIDKELYFAENNFENYLLPLKELFFDYFSVDDLIDNGLISFSEFGANDIEVTLRIPIQNGLHIPYTKKYSKNITLDLGRLNVGKIKEMDFTLGIYPFVKSTENKIDYTIAISETERQKKINNIKLLGGQINISDEIIKRDRSVKTSPFSTYYITNSIFDYMVLDTNEVKNIIIPKLKLHNTTGLNYQFSIDFGTTNTHIEYITNNNGLPTNFKNENKHFAYLRDLNAEFKGEISTESIKRELLLNQEVIHNDLGSGKYSFPFRSVLFENNTINYNTSNYLFSDVNIGFDYEKVYVKDHINVIPNLKWLHLNQNFNHERVEKFIRQLLVLCKNKVLMTNGNLEQTKIVWLYPTSMTYNQRILFKEIWEKEFKSVFYTDNTNNISSVPESLAPFYYYVTFGGLMNHTQPTVSIDVGGGTTDITVFEQNKPTLLTSFKYAGEALYGDGYSNNINNNGFVERFYSKIKKQLEDNREKVVDEKAILDTIYQKNSSVDVINFLFSLKDNHH
;
A
#
# COMPACT_ATOMS: atom_id res chain seq x y z
N MET A 1 36.65 78.73 -34.65
CA MET A 1 36.77 77.60 -35.60
C MET A 1 36.09 76.39 -34.98
N ALA A 2 35.05 75.85 -35.62
CA ALA A 2 34.32 74.69 -35.13
C ALA A 2 35.21 73.44 -35.20
N LYS A 3 35.41 72.76 -34.06
CA LYS A 3 36.07 71.45 -34.00
C LYS A 3 35.09 70.41 -34.52
N VAL A 4 35.49 69.62 -35.52
CA VAL A 4 34.74 68.47 -36.00
C VAL A 4 34.78 67.37 -34.92
N PHE A 5 33.64 66.79 -34.56
CA PHE A 5 33.54 65.68 -33.62
C PHE A 5 34.18 64.43 -34.23
N ARG A 6 35.16 63.81 -33.54
CA ARG A 6 35.82 62.56 -33.95
C ARG A 6 35.78 61.55 -32.80
N ILE A 7 35.43 60.31 -33.11
CA ILE A 7 35.34 59.19 -32.16
C ILE A 7 36.67 58.39 -32.10
N PHE A 8 37.54 58.52 -33.10
CA PHE A 8 38.76 57.71 -33.26
C PHE A 8 40.05 58.49 -33.04
N LYS A 9 41.04 57.90 -32.34
CA LYS A 9 42.34 58.53 -32.00
C LYS A 9 43.43 58.38 -33.07
N ASN A 10 43.23 57.57 -34.12
CA ASN A 10 44.27 57.23 -35.09
C ASN A 10 44.14 58.02 -36.40
N SER A 11 44.88 59.12 -36.55
CA SER A 11 45.56 59.55 -37.80
C SER A 11 46.22 60.92 -37.62
N GLY A 12 47.53 60.99 -37.81
CA GLY A 12 48.39 62.15 -37.55
C GLY A 12 48.28 63.33 -38.51
N GLN A 13 47.07 63.77 -38.90
CA GLN A 13 46.88 65.04 -39.62
C GLN A 13 45.76 65.87 -38.99
N ASN A 14 46.15 66.97 -38.33
CA ASN A 14 45.26 68.05 -37.92
C ASN A 14 44.73 68.78 -39.16
N LYS A 15 43.60 68.32 -39.71
CA LYS A 15 42.88 69.05 -40.78
C LYS A 15 41.74 69.86 -40.19
N SER A 16 41.74 71.16 -40.44
CA SER A 16 40.77 72.13 -39.94
C SER A 16 39.70 72.47 -40.98
N ASN A 17 38.92 71.47 -41.46
CA ASN A 17 37.62 71.65 -42.14
C ASN A 17 36.95 70.30 -42.49
N TRP A 18 35.83 70.31 -43.23
CA TRP A 18 35.25 69.14 -43.91
C TRP A 18 36.33 68.37 -44.70
N PHE A 19 36.34 67.05 -44.59
CA PHE A 19 37.28 66.17 -45.29
C PHE A 19 36.55 64.91 -45.76
N THR A 20 37.05 64.29 -46.82
CA THR A 20 36.55 63.00 -47.31
C THR A 20 36.83 61.93 -46.25
N SER A 21 35.78 61.33 -45.68
CA SER A 21 35.93 60.21 -44.75
C SER A 21 36.27 58.93 -45.50
N PHE A 22 37.08 58.08 -44.89
CA PHE A 22 37.31 56.70 -45.33
C PHE A 22 36.41 55.77 -44.51
N GLU A 23 36.14 54.58 -45.05
CA GLU A 23 35.49 53.51 -44.30
C GLU A 23 36.24 53.23 -43.00
N ILE A 24 35.50 53.07 -41.90
CA ILE A 24 36.08 52.77 -40.59
C ILE A 24 36.55 51.31 -40.63
N GLY A 25 37.86 51.09 -40.74
CA GLY A 25 38.45 49.76 -40.69
C GLY A 25 38.41 49.13 -39.28
N SER A 26 38.55 47.81 -39.22
CA SER A 26 38.48 47.00 -37.98
C SER A 26 39.34 47.54 -36.84
N GLY A 27 40.60 47.93 -37.11
CA GLY A 27 41.49 48.46 -36.08
C GLY A 27 41.06 49.81 -35.46
N ALA A 28 40.20 50.59 -36.13
CA ALA A 28 39.61 51.79 -35.55
C ALA A 28 38.41 51.46 -34.66
N ILE A 29 37.62 50.44 -35.03
CA ILE A 29 36.51 49.91 -34.22
C ILE A 29 37.03 49.32 -32.92
N ASP A 30 38.11 48.54 -32.98
CA ASP A 30 38.74 47.89 -31.81
C ASP A 30 39.29 48.89 -30.78
N SER A 31 39.52 50.15 -31.19
CA SER A 31 40.03 51.21 -30.31
C SER A 31 38.95 51.90 -29.46
N ILE A 32 37.67 51.55 -29.65
CA ILE A 32 36.54 52.08 -28.88
C ILE A 32 36.42 51.32 -27.55
N THR A 33 36.77 51.97 -26.44
CA THR A 33 36.50 51.46 -25.09
C THR A 33 35.01 51.57 -24.75
N VAL A 34 34.35 50.43 -24.56
CA VAL A 34 32.98 50.33 -24.05
C VAL A 34 33.03 50.19 -22.52
N GLN A 35 32.18 50.90 -21.79
CA GLN A 35 32.00 50.68 -20.35
C GLN A 35 31.34 49.31 -20.14
N GLU A 36 31.99 48.42 -19.39
CA GLU A 36 31.35 47.19 -18.91
C GLU A 36 30.19 47.55 -17.99
N THR A 37 29.02 46.95 -18.21
CA THR A 37 27.80 47.26 -17.43
C THR A 37 27.30 46.07 -16.64
N GLU A 38 28.14 45.03 -16.50
CA GLU A 38 27.69 43.70 -16.04
C GLU A 38 26.46 43.27 -16.86
N GLY A 39 26.45 43.63 -18.15
CA GLY A 39 25.47 43.43 -19.22
C GLY A 39 24.07 43.99 -18.94
N LYS A 40 23.90 44.83 -17.91
CA LYS A 40 22.60 45.43 -17.53
C LYS A 40 22.14 46.45 -18.58
N LYS A 41 23.05 46.94 -19.42
CA LYS A 41 22.77 47.76 -20.61
C LYS A 41 23.59 47.25 -21.80
N LEU A 42 22.92 46.62 -22.75
CA LEU A 42 23.54 46.24 -24.03
C LEU A 42 24.05 47.51 -24.76
N PRO A 43 25.14 47.45 -25.54
CA PRO A 43 25.62 48.60 -26.30
C PRO A 43 24.52 49.12 -27.25
N THR A 44 23.96 50.30 -26.97
CA THR A 44 22.70 50.80 -27.54
C THR A 44 22.84 51.58 -28.86
N SER A 45 23.90 51.37 -29.65
CA SER A 45 24.20 52.24 -30.82
C SER A 45 24.47 51.50 -32.13
N ILE A 46 23.81 50.37 -32.38
CA ILE A 46 23.74 49.77 -33.72
C ILE A 46 22.41 50.21 -34.37
N PRO A 47 22.41 51.05 -35.42
CA PRO A 47 21.19 51.54 -36.06
C PRO A 47 20.58 50.48 -37.01
N SER A 48 20.24 49.31 -36.48
CA SER A 48 19.65 48.20 -37.23
C SER A 48 18.48 47.57 -36.46
N PRO A 49 17.37 47.19 -37.14
CA PRO A 49 16.31 46.40 -36.52
C PRO A 49 16.78 44.98 -36.11
N PHE A 50 17.94 44.54 -36.59
CA PHE A 50 18.56 43.25 -36.27
C PHE A 50 19.80 43.38 -35.35
N ALA A 51 19.98 44.52 -34.70
CA ALA A 51 21.13 44.81 -33.83
C ALA A 51 21.40 43.71 -32.79
N GLN A 52 20.35 43.07 -32.26
CA GLN A 52 20.50 42.00 -31.28
C GLN A 52 21.19 40.75 -31.86
N MET A 53 20.91 40.39 -33.12
CA MET A 53 21.55 39.25 -33.79
C MET A 53 23.03 39.52 -34.05
N ASP A 54 23.37 40.75 -34.43
CA ASP A 54 24.76 41.17 -34.66
C ASP A 54 25.57 41.23 -33.36
N LEU A 55 24.93 41.67 -32.27
CA LEU A 55 25.53 41.70 -30.95
C LEU A 55 25.89 40.28 -30.46
N VAL A 56 24.98 39.31 -30.64
CA VAL A 56 25.24 37.91 -30.28
C VAL A 56 26.36 37.32 -31.14
N ARG A 57 26.37 37.60 -32.45
CA ARG A 57 27.46 37.18 -33.35
C ARG A 57 28.82 37.71 -32.89
N THR A 58 28.87 39.01 -32.59
CA THR A 58 30.10 39.67 -32.11
C THR A 58 30.54 39.10 -30.77
N ALA A 59 29.61 38.76 -29.88
CA ALA A 59 29.90 38.13 -28.60
C ALA A 59 30.55 36.73 -28.78
N PHE A 60 30.01 35.87 -29.66
CA PHE A 60 30.63 34.57 -29.97
C PHE A 60 32.06 34.72 -30.47
N LYS A 61 32.31 35.67 -31.39
CA LYS A 61 33.65 35.97 -31.89
C LYS A 61 34.57 36.42 -30.76
N ASN A 62 34.16 37.42 -29.99
CA ASN A 62 34.98 38.02 -28.94
C ASN A 62 35.33 37.02 -27.82
N VAL A 63 34.40 36.13 -27.45
CA VAL A 63 34.66 35.05 -26.48
C VAL A 63 35.76 34.12 -27.00
N CYS A 64 35.76 33.78 -28.30
CA CYS A 64 36.82 32.97 -28.89
C CYS A 64 38.17 33.71 -28.95
N ASP A 65 38.16 34.99 -29.29
CA ASP A 65 39.37 35.83 -29.33
C ASP A 65 39.97 36.01 -27.92
N GLU A 66 39.13 36.13 -26.88
CA GLU A 66 39.57 36.14 -25.49
C GLU A 66 40.10 34.78 -25.02
N PHE A 67 39.48 33.68 -25.47
CA PHE A 67 39.96 32.32 -25.17
C PHE A 67 41.37 32.08 -25.70
N ILE A 68 41.67 32.55 -26.91
CA ILE A 68 43.03 32.49 -27.47
C ILE A 68 44.03 33.30 -26.63
N LYS A 69 43.56 34.35 -25.92
CA LYS A 69 44.37 35.18 -25.02
C LYS A 69 44.45 34.63 -23.59
N GLY A 70 43.83 33.47 -23.32
CA GLY A 70 43.91 32.76 -22.04
C GLY A 70 42.71 32.93 -21.10
N THR A 71 41.63 33.59 -21.52
CA THR A 71 40.36 33.65 -20.75
C THR A 71 39.59 32.34 -20.90
N ASP A 72 38.96 31.82 -19.85
CA ASP A 72 38.05 30.67 -19.97
C ASP A 72 36.83 31.01 -20.86
N LEU A 73 36.26 30.02 -21.57
CA LEU A 73 34.99 30.20 -22.29
C LEU A 73 33.81 30.51 -21.33
N ASP A 74 33.97 30.22 -20.04
CA ASP A 74 33.02 30.50 -18.96
C ASP A 74 33.52 31.65 -18.07
N SER A 75 32.98 32.86 -18.27
CA SER A 75 33.38 34.07 -17.54
C SER A 75 32.15 34.95 -17.25
N ILE A 76 32.23 35.80 -16.23
CA ILE A 76 31.13 36.70 -15.81
C ILE A 76 30.98 37.96 -16.67
N LYS A 77 31.84 38.16 -17.68
CA LYS A 77 31.80 39.34 -18.55
C LYS A 77 30.55 39.37 -19.43
N ASP A 78 30.12 40.58 -19.80
CA ASP A 78 28.92 40.85 -20.61
C ASP A 78 28.82 40.00 -21.88
N ILE A 79 29.94 39.80 -22.59
CA ILE A 79 29.98 39.02 -23.84
C ILE A 79 29.72 37.53 -23.60
N HIS A 80 30.18 36.96 -22.49
CA HIS A 80 29.94 35.56 -22.14
C HIS A 80 28.49 35.35 -21.74
N ARG A 81 27.87 36.33 -21.07
CA ARG A 81 26.42 36.27 -20.80
C ARG A 81 25.57 36.37 -22.05
N ILE A 82 25.95 37.19 -23.03
CA ILE A 82 25.24 37.24 -24.31
C ILE A 82 25.30 35.87 -25.03
N VAL A 83 26.45 35.20 -25.00
CA VAL A 83 26.61 33.84 -25.51
C VAL A 83 25.77 32.84 -24.70
N SER A 84 25.85 32.88 -23.38
CA SER A 84 25.06 32.00 -22.48
C SER A 84 23.57 32.14 -22.74
N ASN A 85 23.05 33.36 -22.83
CA ASN A 85 21.63 33.60 -23.09
C ASN A 85 21.19 33.05 -24.46
N ALA A 86 22.06 33.08 -25.47
CA ALA A 86 21.77 32.43 -26.76
C ALA A 86 21.74 30.90 -26.63
N LEU A 87 22.65 30.31 -25.83
CA LEU A 87 22.63 28.89 -25.50
C LEU A 87 21.39 28.50 -24.69
N ASP A 88 20.91 29.35 -23.77
CA ASP A 88 19.69 29.13 -22.99
C ASP A 88 18.47 29.05 -23.90
N ILE A 89 18.32 29.95 -24.87
CA ILE A 89 17.22 29.90 -25.84
C ILE A 89 17.26 28.59 -26.63
N GLY A 90 18.45 28.16 -27.06
CA GLY A 90 18.61 26.86 -27.71
C GLY A 90 18.21 25.69 -26.80
N GLN A 91 18.50 25.78 -25.50
CA GLN A 91 18.23 24.70 -24.54
C GLN A 91 16.76 24.66 -24.17
N ILE A 92 16.12 25.81 -23.98
CA ILE A 92 14.66 25.92 -23.79
C ILE A 92 13.93 25.34 -24.99
N LEU A 93 14.39 25.64 -26.22
CA LEU A 93 13.82 25.03 -27.42
C LEU A 93 14.05 23.52 -27.40
N PHE A 94 15.28 23.04 -27.18
CA PHE A 94 15.59 21.60 -27.12
C PHE A 94 14.70 20.86 -26.11
N LYS A 95 14.45 21.46 -24.93
CA LYS A 95 13.57 20.95 -23.86
C LYS A 95 12.12 21.49 -23.93
N TYR A 96 11.65 21.94 -25.09
CA TYR A 96 10.35 22.64 -25.21
C TYR A 96 9.18 21.85 -24.63
N GLU A 97 9.10 20.55 -24.92
CA GLU A 97 8.02 19.65 -24.48
C GLU A 97 7.89 19.60 -22.94
N THR A 98 9.02 19.70 -22.23
CA THR A 98 9.06 19.64 -20.76
C THR A 98 8.39 20.87 -20.14
N ASN A 99 8.42 22.01 -20.84
CA ASN A 99 7.93 23.31 -20.36
C ASN A 99 6.84 23.90 -21.27
N ALA A 100 6.18 23.08 -22.11
CA ALA A 100 5.23 23.54 -23.13
C ALA A 100 4.03 24.33 -22.55
N ALA A 101 3.68 24.13 -21.28
CA ALA A 101 2.57 24.84 -20.63
C ALA A 101 2.83 26.36 -20.47
N SER A 102 4.10 26.77 -20.32
CA SER A 102 4.50 28.18 -20.15
C SER A 102 5.14 28.77 -21.41
N LEU A 103 5.33 27.96 -22.46
CA LEU A 103 6.04 28.32 -23.68
C LEU A 103 5.15 28.33 -24.91
N SER A 104 5.30 29.35 -25.75
CA SER A 104 4.71 29.38 -27.10
C SER A 104 5.73 29.82 -28.14
N ILE A 105 5.57 29.32 -29.36
CA ILE A 105 6.42 29.68 -30.49
C ILE A 105 5.52 30.30 -31.55
N GLU A 106 5.94 31.45 -32.07
CA GLU A 106 5.29 32.11 -33.20
C GLU A 106 6.24 32.15 -34.40
N SER A 107 5.73 31.77 -35.58
CA SER A 107 6.48 31.89 -36.82
C SER A 107 6.25 33.25 -37.47
N TRP A 108 7.32 33.95 -37.82
CA TRP A 108 7.32 35.12 -38.70
C TRP A 108 7.84 34.69 -40.08
N ASP A 109 6.95 34.68 -41.07
CA ASP A 109 7.23 34.30 -42.46
C ASP A 109 7.69 35.52 -43.27
N LYS A 110 8.91 35.47 -43.78
CA LYS A 110 9.55 36.59 -44.48
C LYS A 110 8.68 37.09 -45.64
N SER A 111 8.16 36.20 -46.47
CA SER A 111 7.41 36.60 -47.66
C SER A 111 6.04 37.16 -47.29
N ASN A 112 5.28 36.42 -46.48
CA ASN A 112 3.90 36.78 -46.15
C ASN A 112 3.83 37.97 -45.20
N ASN A 113 4.60 37.96 -44.10
CA ASN A 113 4.52 39.02 -43.09
C ASN A 113 5.12 40.33 -43.60
N LEU A 114 6.20 40.31 -44.40
CA LEU A 114 6.75 41.53 -44.98
C LEU A 114 5.78 42.17 -45.97
N ASN A 115 5.10 41.38 -46.81
CA ASN A 115 4.06 41.87 -47.71
C ASN A 115 2.88 42.46 -46.93
N ASN A 116 2.46 41.83 -45.83
CA ASN A 116 1.41 42.37 -44.96
C ASN A 116 1.79 43.71 -44.33
N LEU A 117 3.06 43.88 -43.89
CA LEU A 117 3.55 45.16 -43.35
C LEU A 117 3.56 46.25 -44.43
N LYS A 118 4.05 45.94 -45.64
CA LYS A 118 4.11 46.87 -46.77
C LYS A 118 2.72 47.29 -47.29
N ASN A 119 1.72 46.42 -47.15
CA ASN A 119 0.34 46.66 -47.59
C ASN A 119 -0.59 47.14 -46.45
N SER A 120 -0.06 47.40 -45.26
CA SER A 120 -0.83 47.91 -44.13
C SER A 120 -1.48 49.27 -44.45
N SER A 121 -2.66 49.56 -43.90
CA SER A 121 -3.30 50.88 -44.04
C SER A 121 -2.53 52.01 -43.33
N SER A 122 -1.60 51.69 -42.41
CA SER A 122 -0.80 52.66 -41.66
C SER A 122 0.54 52.94 -42.33
N LYS A 123 0.79 54.20 -42.73
CA LYS A 123 2.08 54.64 -43.28
C LYS A 123 3.28 54.30 -42.39
N LYS A 124 3.11 54.32 -41.06
CA LYS A 124 4.19 53.97 -40.11
C LYS A 124 4.56 52.48 -40.19
N ILE A 125 3.56 51.60 -40.34
CA ILE A 125 3.77 50.15 -40.47
C ILE A 125 4.36 49.82 -41.85
N GLN A 126 3.92 50.53 -42.90
CA GLN A 126 4.53 50.43 -44.22
C GLN A 126 6.02 50.82 -44.21
N HIS A 127 6.39 51.90 -43.50
CA HIS A 127 7.79 52.27 -43.34
C HIS A 127 8.60 51.18 -42.63
N LEU A 128 8.07 50.57 -41.57
CA LEU A 128 8.72 49.43 -40.92
C LEU A 128 8.94 48.27 -41.90
N GLY A 129 7.92 47.91 -42.69
CA GLY A 129 8.04 46.87 -43.72
C GLY A 129 9.12 47.19 -44.75
N LYS A 130 9.16 48.43 -45.26
CA LYS A 130 10.20 48.86 -46.22
C LYS A 130 11.61 48.88 -45.61
N THR A 131 11.74 49.28 -44.35
CA THR A 131 13.04 49.24 -43.65
C THR A 131 13.52 47.81 -43.46
N LEU A 132 12.64 46.88 -43.05
CA LEU A 132 12.99 45.46 -42.94
C LEU A 132 13.38 44.87 -44.30
N GLU A 133 12.64 45.20 -45.36
CA GLU A 133 12.96 44.77 -46.73
C GLU A 133 14.34 45.27 -47.19
N LEU A 134 14.69 46.52 -46.86
CA LEU A 134 16.00 47.08 -47.19
C LEU A 134 17.14 46.22 -46.64
N PHE A 135 17.11 45.88 -45.34
CA PHE A 135 18.13 45.01 -44.72
C PHE A 135 18.10 43.57 -45.25
N MET A 136 16.95 43.10 -45.73
CA MET A 136 16.80 41.75 -46.30
C MET A 136 17.23 41.66 -47.77
N THR A 137 17.52 42.80 -48.42
CA THR A 137 17.88 42.89 -49.86
C THR A 137 19.16 43.68 -50.12
N SER A 138 19.73 44.35 -49.12
CA SER A 138 21.02 45.05 -49.16
C SER A 138 22.21 44.08 -49.04
N ALA A 139 23.43 44.61 -48.94
CA ALA A 139 24.63 43.82 -48.63
C ALA A 139 24.50 43.00 -47.33
N ASP A 140 23.69 43.47 -46.37
CA ASP A 140 23.38 42.75 -45.13
C ASP A 140 22.63 41.43 -45.39
N ALA A 141 22.00 41.28 -46.56
CA ALA A 141 21.24 40.08 -46.91
C ALA A 141 22.11 38.83 -46.96
N THR A 142 23.34 38.95 -47.48
CA THR A 142 24.31 37.85 -47.50
C THR A 142 25.01 37.69 -46.16
N ASP A 143 25.34 38.79 -45.48
CA ASP A 143 26.12 38.76 -44.23
C ASP A 143 25.37 38.10 -43.07
N PHE A 144 24.04 38.24 -43.04
CA PHE A 144 23.15 37.65 -42.04
C PHE A 144 22.36 36.43 -42.53
N ASN A 145 22.64 35.93 -43.74
CA ASN A 145 21.89 34.86 -44.40
C ASN A 145 20.39 35.17 -44.58
N PHE A 146 19.98 36.44 -44.67
CA PHE A 146 18.58 36.79 -44.94
C PHE A 146 18.13 36.37 -46.33
N ASP A 147 19.04 36.24 -47.30
CA ASP A 147 18.78 35.70 -48.63
C ASP A 147 18.26 34.26 -48.60
N LYS A 148 18.66 33.48 -47.58
CA LYS A 148 18.28 32.07 -47.36
C LYS A 148 17.20 31.88 -46.30
N LEU A 149 16.82 32.95 -45.59
CA LEU A 149 15.84 32.92 -44.52
C LEU A 149 14.40 32.90 -45.07
N ASP A 150 13.65 31.86 -44.74
CA ASP A 150 12.21 31.80 -44.99
C ASP A 150 11.39 32.28 -43.78
N LYS A 151 11.72 31.79 -42.58
CA LYS A 151 10.94 32.02 -41.35
C LYS A 151 11.84 32.25 -40.14
N LEU A 152 11.44 33.19 -39.27
CA LEU A 152 11.96 33.31 -37.92
C LEU A 152 10.97 32.69 -36.93
N PHE A 153 11.48 32.05 -35.88
CA PHE A 153 10.67 31.45 -34.85
C PHE A 153 10.92 32.20 -33.53
N ILE A 154 9.88 32.86 -33.03
CA ILE A 154 9.91 33.71 -31.84
C ILE A 154 9.42 32.90 -30.65
N LEU A 155 10.28 32.74 -29.65
CA LEU A 155 9.98 32.03 -28.41
C LEU A 155 9.43 33.00 -27.37
N LYS A 156 8.29 32.63 -26.79
CA LYS A 156 7.63 33.36 -25.71
C LYS A 156 7.53 32.51 -24.46
N TYR A 157 7.75 33.13 -23.31
CA TYR A 157 7.46 32.60 -21.99
C TYR A 157 6.36 33.43 -21.35
N ASN A 158 5.24 32.81 -20.95
CA ASN A 158 4.05 33.49 -20.41
C ASN A 158 3.63 34.72 -21.26
N ASN A 159 3.54 34.51 -22.58
CA ASN A 159 3.21 35.52 -23.60
C ASN A 159 4.21 36.69 -23.78
N ARG A 160 5.38 36.64 -23.15
CA ARG A 160 6.46 37.63 -23.35
C ARG A 160 7.60 37.04 -24.16
N VAL A 161 8.11 37.79 -25.13
CA VAL A 161 9.20 37.35 -26.00
C VAL A 161 10.50 37.28 -25.19
N ILE A 162 11.07 36.08 -25.11
CA ILE A 162 12.35 35.83 -24.43
C ILE A 162 13.50 35.64 -25.44
N GLY A 163 13.21 35.28 -26.68
CA GLY A 163 14.21 35.11 -27.72
C GLY A 163 13.63 34.44 -28.96
N GLY A 164 14.50 33.85 -29.78
CA GLY A 164 14.08 33.13 -30.97
C GLY A 164 15.24 32.57 -31.77
N THR A 165 14.92 32.08 -32.96
CA THR A 165 15.91 31.57 -33.91
C THR A 165 16.58 32.71 -34.68
N SER A 166 17.84 32.52 -35.03
CA SER A 166 18.70 33.48 -35.71
C SER A 166 19.33 32.84 -36.96
N PRO A 167 19.25 33.48 -38.13
CA PRO A 167 19.92 33.00 -39.34
C PRO A 167 21.45 33.19 -39.29
N LYS A 168 21.98 33.87 -38.26
CA LYS A 168 23.43 34.14 -38.12
C LYS A 168 24.09 33.45 -36.92
N THR A 169 23.33 33.09 -35.91
CA THR A 169 23.86 32.51 -34.64
C THR A 169 23.04 31.32 -34.14
N LEU A 170 22.13 30.78 -34.96
CA LEU A 170 21.06 29.82 -34.62
C LEU A 170 20.01 30.33 -33.63
N PHE A 171 20.44 30.93 -32.53
CA PHE A 171 19.57 31.42 -31.46
C PHE A 171 20.02 32.81 -31.00
N PHE A 172 19.10 33.54 -30.42
CA PHE A 172 19.38 34.79 -29.71
C PHE A 172 18.33 35.01 -28.61
N ALA A 173 18.75 35.59 -27.49
CA ALA A 173 17.83 36.11 -26.49
C ALA A 173 17.38 37.53 -26.84
N SER A 174 16.13 37.85 -26.50
CA SER A 174 15.59 39.20 -26.59
C SER A 174 16.39 40.16 -25.73
N ALA A 175 16.55 41.41 -26.17
CA ALA A 175 17.23 42.44 -25.40
C ALA A 175 16.58 42.68 -24.01
N ASP A 176 15.28 42.42 -23.90
CA ASP A 176 14.51 42.56 -22.65
C ASP A 176 14.34 41.23 -21.88
N ALA A 177 14.99 40.15 -22.32
CA ALA A 177 14.83 38.83 -21.68
C ALA A 177 15.19 38.85 -20.18
N TYR A 178 16.22 39.61 -19.81
CA TYR A 178 16.66 39.80 -18.42
C TYR A 178 15.60 40.43 -17.50
N LYS A 179 14.57 41.09 -18.06
CA LYS A 179 13.44 41.65 -17.29
C LYS A 179 12.37 40.61 -16.96
N ILE A 180 12.50 39.40 -17.51
CA ILE A 180 11.54 38.31 -17.38
C ILE A 180 12.18 37.27 -16.47
N ASN A 181 11.58 37.02 -15.31
CA ASN A 181 12.00 35.93 -14.45
C ASN A 181 11.51 34.60 -15.05
N VAL A 182 12.40 33.91 -15.76
CA VAL A 182 12.12 32.62 -16.40
C VAL A 182 12.38 31.51 -15.38
N GLU A 183 11.31 30.87 -14.90
CA GLU A 183 11.39 29.75 -13.94
C GLU A 183 11.55 28.41 -14.70
N ILE A 184 12.54 28.34 -15.59
CA ILE A 184 12.89 27.13 -16.31
C ILE A 184 14.32 26.76 -15.93
N HIS A 185 14.51 25.51 -15.53
CA HIS A 185 15.81 24.97 -15.14
C HIS A 185 16.24 23.83 -16.06
N ALA A 186 17.54 23.72 -16.30
CA ALA A 186 18.16 22.51 -16.84
C ALA A 186 19.24 22.04 -15.87
N GLY A 187 18.89 21.03 -15.07
CA GLY A 187 19.69 20.66 -13.91
C GLY A 187 19.72 21.82 -12.92
N ASN A 188 20.92 22.26 -12.58
CA ASN A 188 21.16 23.37 -11.66
C ASN A 188 21.19 24.73 -12.38
N ASP A 189 21.26 24.76 -13.70
CA ASP A 189 21.24 26.02 -14.45
C ASP A 189 19.84 26.63 -14.48
N LYS A 190 19.71 27.93 -14.16
CA LYS A 190 18.46 28.68 -14.32
C LYS A 190 18.55 29.48 -15.61
N MET A 191 17.66 29.20 -16.55
CA MET A 191 17.73 29.80 -17.88
C MET A 191 17.56 31.32 -17.83
N LEU A 192 18.39 32.04 -18.58
CA LEU A 192 18.35 33.50 -18.73
C LEU A 192 18.53 34.28 -17.41
N ASP A 193 19.32 33.74 -16.47
CA ASP A 193 19.65 34.39 -15.21
C ASP A 193 20.92 35.28 -15.31
N GLU A 194 21.46 35.70 -14.16
CA GLU A 194 22.66 36.55 -14.12
C GLU A 194 23.97 35.75 -14.19
N HIS A 195 23.93 34.42 -14.10
CA HIS A 195 25.10 33.54 -14.02
C HIS A 195 25.33 32.85 -15.38
N PRO A 196 26.26 33.35 -16.22
CA PRO A 196 26.52 32.72 -17.50
C PRO A 196 27.05 31.29 -17.34
N LEU A 197 26.60 30.40 -18.23
CA LEU A 197 27.04 29.02 -18.30
C LEU A 197 27.46 28.65 -19.74
N ALA A 198 28.76 28.47 -19.94
CA ALA A 198 29.34 28.03 -21.20
C ALA A 198 28.86 26.63 -21.61
N LEU A 199 28.88 26.33 -22.91
CA LEU A 199 28.34 25.08 -23.45
C LEU A 199 28.99 23.83 -22.84
N TYR A 200 30.31 23.82 -22.62
CA TYR A 200 31.02 22.65 -22.08
C TYR A 200 30.62 22.26 -20.65
N LYS A 201 29.93 23.14 -19.91
CA LYS A 201 29.40 22.89 -18.56
C LYS A 201 27.93 22.47 -18.54
N ARG A 202 27.25 22.46 -19.68
CA ARG A 202 25.82 22.09 -19.79
C ARG A 202 25.64 20.58 -19.86
N ASP A 203 24.39 20.13 -19.76
CA ASP A 203 24.02 18.72 -19.90
C ASP A 203 24.64 18.09 -21.17
N LYS A 204 25.20 16.88 -21.01
CA LYS A 204 25.97 16.21 -22.06
C LYS A 204 25.16 15.98 -23.33
N GLU A 205 23.86 15.72 -23.24
CA GLU A 205 23.04 15.52 -24.44
C GLU A 205 22.76 16.83 -25.16
N TYR A 206 22.65 17.94 -24.43
CA TYR A 206 22.58 19.26 -25.07
C TYR A 206 23.90 19.63 -25.77
N ILE A 207 25.05 19.26 -25.20
CA ILE A 207 26.35 19.39 -25.88
C ILE A 207 26.36 18.55 -27.16
N LYS A 208 26.00 17.26 -27.10
CA LYS A 208 25.90 16.38 -28.27
C LYS A 208 24.98 16.96 -29.34
N TYR A 209 23.87 17.58 -28.95
CA TYR A 209 22.96 18.24 -29.88
C TYR A 209 23.62 19.40 -30.65
N TRP A 210 24.44 20.24 -30.01
CA TRP A 210 25.20 21.27 -30.70
C TRP A 210 26.24 20.71 -31.67
N PHE A 211 26.89 19.59 -31.32
CA PHE A 211 27.82 18.91 -32.22
C PHE A 211 27.10 18.18 -33.38
N TYR A 212 25.88 17.69 -33.14
CA TYR A 212 24.99 17.22 -34.19
C TYR A 212 24.64 18.36 -35.16
N LEU A 213 24.23 19.53 -34.65
CA LEU A 213 23.96 20.71 -35.49
C LEU A 213 25.20 21.09 -36.31
N LYS A 214 26.39 21.08 -35.69
CA LYS A 214 27.68 21.34 -36.35
C LYS A 214 28.00 20.34 -37.47
N SER A 215 27.53 19.09 -37.38
CA SER A 215 27.71 18.07 -38.41
C SER A 215 26.81 18.24 -39.64
N LEU A 216 25.81 19.14 -39.57
CA LEU A 216 24.89 19.39 -40.67
C LEU A 216 25.59 20.08 -41.85
N PRO A 217 25.17 19.80 -43.10
CA PRO A 217 25.75 20.45 -44.27
C PRO A 217 25.62 21.98 -44.19
N ASN A 218 26.66 22.69 -44.64
CA ASN A 218 26.75 24.16 -44.66
C ASN A 218 26.71 24.86 -43.29
N PHE A 219 26.69 24.14 -42.16
CA PHE A 219 26.65 24.76 -40.82
C PHE A 219 27.77 25.78 -40.62
N ALA A 220 29.03 25.39 -40.87
CA ALA A 220 30.19 26.26 -40.68
C ALA A 220 30.16 27.49 -41.61
N ASN A 221 29.53 27.39 -42.79
CA ASN A 221 29.37 28.50 -43.72
C ASN A 221 28.28 29.48 -43.24
N TYR A 222 27.18 28.96 -42.70
CA TYR A 222 26.09 29.78 -42.19
C TYR A 222 26.43 30.45 -40.85
N PHE A 223 27.14 29.74 -39.98
CA PHE A 223 27.41 30.15 -38.60
C PHE A 223 28.92 30.09 -38.26
N PRO A 224 29.81 30.85 -38.94
CA PRO A 224 31.25 30.72 -38.76
C PRO A 224 31.71 31.05 -37.32
N GLU A 225 31.21 32.13 -36.71
CA GLU A 225 31.58 32.51 -35.34
C GLU A 225 31.11 31.47 -34.30
N VAL A 226 29.96 30.83 -34.51
CA VAL A 226 29.46 29.73 -33.65
C VAL A 226 30.28 28.47 -33.87
N ASN A 227 30.65 28.17 -35.12
CA ASN A 227 31.52 27.03 -35.43
C ASN A 227 32.87 27.15 -34.72
N ASP A 228 33.47 28.33 -34.69
CA ASP A 228 34.72 28.58 -33.97
C ASP A 228 34.55 28.37 -32.46
N TYR A 229 33.45 28.85 -31.89
CA TYR A 229 33.10 28.60 -30.48
C TYR A 229 32.97 27.10 -30.17
N LEU A 230 32.34 26.32 -31.05
CA LEU A 230 32.21 24.86 -30.88
C LEU A 230 33.56 24.14 -31.01
N VAL A 231 34.47 24.61 -31.86
CA VAL A 231 35.85 24.09 -31.94
C VAL A 231 36.59 24.35 -30.62
N LYS A 232 36.47 25.55 -30.04
CA LYS A 232 37.07 25.86 -28.72
C LYS A 232 36.42 25.07 -27.60
N THR A 233 35.09 24.90 -27.64
CA THR A 233 34.35 24.06 -26.68
C THR A 233 34.86 22.61 -26.73
N LEU A 234 35.06 22.05 -27.92
CA LEU A 234 35.62 20.70 -28.07
C LEU A 234 37.02 20.60 -27.45
N GLN A 235 37.87 21.60 -27.67
CA GLN A 235 39.21 21.66 -27.09
C GLN A 235 39.16 21.57 -25.55
N VAL A 236 38.29 22.37 -24.91
CA VAL A 236 38.12 22.34 -23.43
C VAL A 236 37.58 20.99 -22.94
N ILE A 237 36.66 20.37 -23.68
CA ILE A 237 36.13 19.05 -23.34
C ILE A 237 37.21 17.96 -23.48
N GLU A 238 38.05 18.02 -24.51
CA GLU A 238 39.12 17.03 -24.73
C GLU A 238 40.22 17.13 -23.67
N ASP A 239 40.54 18.34 -23.23
CA ASP A 239 41.52 18.58 -22.16
C ASP A 239 41.07 17.96 -20.82
N SER A 240 39.75 17.84 -20.59
CA SER A 240 39.17 17.31 -19.34
C SER A 240 38.63 15.87 -19.46
N ASN A 241 38.15 15.47 -20.63
CA ASN A 241 37.51 14.18 -20.90
C ASN A 241 37.66 13.77 -22.38
N VAL A 242 38.83 13.22 -22.71
CA VAL A 242 39.17 12.72 -24.06
C VAL A 242 38.12 11.74 -24.61
N GLY A 243 37.54 10.88 -23.76
CA GLY A 243 36.52 9.92 -24.16
C GLY A 243 35.26 10.59 -24.70
N PHE A 244 34.76 11.60 -23.97
CA PHE A 244 33.61 12.38 -24.40
C PHE A 244 33.93 13.24 -25.63
N GLY A 245 35.13 13.82 -25.72
CA GLY A 245 35.58 14.52 -26.93
C GLY A 245 35.57 13.64 -28.18
N ASN A 246 36.05 12.40 -28.08
CA ASN A 246 35.99 11.43 -29.18
C ASN A 246 34.55 11.08 -29.56
N GLU A 247 33.64 10.97 -28.60
CA GLU A 247 32.20 10.77 -28.86
C GLU A 247 31.65 11.92 -29.69
N LEU A 248 31.93 13.18 -29.31
CA LEU A 248 31.47 14.38 -30.02
C LEU A 248 32.00 14.47 -31.46
N ARG A 249 33.25 14.03 -31.72
CA ARG A 249 33.82 13.96 -33.08
C ARG A 249 33.14 12.91 -33.96
N ALA A 250 32.67 11.82 -33.34
CA ALA A 250 32.04 10.71 -34.04
C ALA A 250 30.54 10.95 -34.33
N ILE A 251 29.96 12.04 -33.82
CA ILE A 251 28.57 12.41 -34.10
C ILE A 251 28.43 12.68 -35.60
N ASN A 252 27.73 11.77 -36.27
CA ASN A 252 27.36 11.86 -37.67
C ASN A 252 25.83 12.06 -37.80
N GLN A 253 25.37 12.39 -39.00
CA GLN A 253 23.94 12.52 -39.32
C GLN A 253 23.20 11.20 -39.01
N GLY A 254 22.52 11.13 -37.86
CA GLY A 254 21.88 9.91 -37.37
C GLY A 254 20.53 10.15 -36.68
N ASN A 255 19.63 9.16 -36.80
CA ASN A 255 18.20 9.15 -36.46
C ASN A 255 17.83 9.31 -34.95
N GLN A 256 18.73 9.78 -34.08
CA GLN A 256 18.49 9.79 -32.64
C GLN A 256 17.52 10.90 -32.20
N TYR A 257 17.54 12.05 -32.87
CA TYR A 257 16.72 13.20 -32.50
C TYR A 257 15.53 13.41 -33.45
N LYS A 258 14.34 13.60 -32.87
CA LYS A 258 13.11 13.90 -33.63
C LYS A 258 13.04 15.37 -34.01
N ASP A 259 12.51 15.66 -35.20
CA ASP A 259 12.28 17.03 -35.66
C ASP A 259 11.34 17.79 -34.70
N MET A 260 11.66 19.06 -34.50
CA MET A 260 10.80 19.98 -33.78
C MET A 260 9.75 20.57 -34.72
N SER A 261 8.48 20.47 -34.34
CA SER A 261 7.36 21.10 -35.08
C SER A 261 6.73 22.20 -34.24
N LEU A 262 6.09 23.16 -34.93
CA LEU A 262 5.35 24.25 -34.29
C LEU A 262 4.10 23.71 -33.56
N SER A 263 3.90 24.15 -32.31
CA SER A 263 2.72 23.80 -31.52
C SER A 263 1.42 24.18 -32.23
N GLY A 264 0.51 23.22 -32.39
CA GLY A 264 -0.76 23.40 -33.12
C GLY A 264 -0.66 23.25 -34.64
N ASN A 265 0.54 23.00 -35.19
CA ASN A 265 0.75 22.69 -36.61
C ASN A 265 1.91 21.71 -36.79
N GLU A 266 1.65 20.42 -36.55
CA GLU A 266 2.66 19.35 -36.57
C GLU A 266 3.40 19.21 -37.92
N GLY A 267 2.80 19.70 -39.01
CA GLY A 267 3.40 19.71 -40.35
C GLY A 267 4.43 20.81 -40.58
N LEU A 268 4.55 21.80 -39.68
CA LEU A 268 5.53 22.88 -39.81
C LEU A 268 6.75 22.63 -38.92
N ILE A 269 7.84 22.15 -39.54
CA ILE A 269 9.13 21.94 -38.87
C ILE A 269 9.80 23.29 -38.58
N ILE A 270 10.45 23.40 -37.42
CA ILE A 270 11.25 24.55 -37.02
C ILE A 270 12.63 24.47 -37.69
N GLU A 271 12.78 25.21 -38.78
CA GLU A 271 13.95 25.23 -39.65
C GLU A 271 14.44 26.68 -39.85
N PRO A 272 15.42 27.16 -39.06
CA PRO A 272 15.88 28.55 -39.14
C PRO A 272 16.57 28.89 -40.46
N LEU A 273 17.21 27.91 -41.10
CA LEU A 273 17.82 28.01 -42.42
C LEU A 273 17.68 26.67 -43.16
N PRO A 274 17.73 26.67 -44.50
CA PRO A 274 17.61 25.46 -45.31
C PRO A 274 18.62 24.38 -44.90
N GLY A 275 18.10 23.20 -44.54
CA GLY A 275 18.87 22.04 -44.08
C GLY A 275 19.19 22.03 -42.58
N ILE A 276 18.83 23.10 -41.84
CA ILE A 276 19.07 23.23 -40.40
C ILE A 276 17.77 23.02 -39.64
N ARG A 277 17.37 21.77 -39.43
CA ARG A 277 16.15 21.42 -38.67
C ARG A 277 16.47 21.26 -37.20
N LEU A 278 15.79 22.04 -36.36
CA LEU A 278 15.93 21.92 -34.91
C LEU A 278 15.28 20.63 -34.43
N LYS A 279 15.83 20.08 -33.35
CA LYS A 279 15.40 18.81 -32.80
C LYS A 279 14.91 18.93 -31.37
N LYS A 280 14.07 17.99 -30.95
CA LYS A 280 13.60 17.83 -29.57
C LYS A 280 14.52 16.91 -28.78
N GLU A 281 14.64 17.17 -27.48
CA GLU A 281 15.33 16.30 -26.54
C GLU A 281 14.72 14.88 -26.57
N PRO A 282 15.55 13.81 -26.62
CA PRO A 282 15.05 12.46 -26.48
C PRO A 282 14.53 12.24 -25.06
N GLN A 283 13.47 11.44 -24.90
CA GLN A 283 13.06 10.97 -23.58
C GLN A 283 14.22 10.19 -22.95
N ARG A 284 14.61 10.59 -21.75
CA ARG A 284 15.68 9.96 -20.98
C ARG A 284 15.20 9.67 -19.57
N ASP A 285 15.44 8.44 -19.13
CA ASP A 285 15.23 8.08 -17.73
C ASP A 285 16.48 8.44 -16.92
N PRO A 286 16.34 8.97 -15.70
CA PRO A 286 17.44 9.26 -14.78
C PRO A 286 17.98 7.95 -14.18
N VAL A 287 18.50 7.05 -15.02
CA VAL A 287 18.96 5.70 -14.66
C VAL A 287 20.09 5.75 -13.63
N SER A 288 20.86 6.85 -13.58
CA SER A 288 21.95 7.07 -12.62
C SER A 288 21.52 7.72 -11.31
N SER A 289 20.24 8.05 -11.12
CA SER A 289 19.78 8.72 -9.91
C SER A 289 20.01 7.86 -8.66
N GLY A 290 20.59 8.47 -7.62
CA GLY A 290 20.73 7.81 -6.33
C GLY A 290 19.43 7.73 -5.54
N PHE A 291 18.41 8.54 -5.89
CA PHE A 291 17.08 8.50 -5.27
C PHE A 291 16.21 7.34 -5.74
N LYS A 292 16.65 6.54 -6.71
CA LYS A 292 15.90 5.34 -7.10
C LYS A 292 15.65 4.47 -5.87
N ILE A 293 14.38 4.12 -5.65
CA ILE A 293 13.99 3.24 -4.56
C ILE A 293 14.82 1.96 -4.55
N HIS A 294 15.29 1.56 -3.37
CA HIS A 294 15.99 0.29 -3.19
C HIS A 294 15.04 -0.71 -2.56
N THR A 295 14.73 -1.78 -3.30
CA THR A 295 13.78 -2.81 -2.90
C THR A 295 14.23 -4.17 -3.44
N ASN A 296 13.82 -5.25 -2.76
CA ASN A 296 13.96 -6.63 -3.21
C ASN A 296 13.00 -7.02 -4.35
N ARG A 297 12.06 -6.14 -4.70
CA ARG A 297 11.08 -6.38 -5.77
C ARG A 297 11.62 -5.96 -7.13
N LEU A 298 11.31 -6.75 -8.15
CA LEU A 298 11.68 -6.44 -9.53
C LEU A 298 10.75 -5.35 -10.08
N LEU A 299 11.32 -4.21 -10.46
CA LEU A 299 10.61 -3.08 -11.05
C LEU A 299 11.21 -2.75 -12.42
N GLU A 300 10.37 -2.63 -13.45
CA GLU A 300 10.83 -2.22 -14.79
C GLU A 300 11.32 -0.77 -14.81
N ARG A 301 10.63 0.13 -14.09
CA ARG A 301 10.94 1.56 -14.00
C ARG A 301 10.86 2.04 -12.54
N PRO A 302 11.94 1.87 -11.75
CA PRO A 302 11.93 2.19 -10.32
C PRO A 302 11.69 3.68 -10.07
N PRO A 303 10.71 4.07 -9.23
CA PRO A 303 10.47 5.47 -8.90
C PRO A 303 11.62 6.09 -8.11
N LEU A 304 11.77 7.42 -8.21
CA LEU A 304 12.63 8.19 -7.30
C LEU A 304 11.91 8.49 -6.00
N VAL A 305 12.55 8.28 -4.85
CA VAL A 305 12.01 8.66 -3.54
C VAL A 305 12.60 10.00 -3.20
N LEU A 306 11.78 11.06 -3.22
CA LEU A 306 12.29 12.43 -3.08
C LEU A 306 12.03 12.97 -1.67
N PRO A 307 13.02 13.64 -1.05
CA PRO A 307 12.86 14.22 0.27
C PRO A 307 11.96 15.45 0.22
N VAL A 308 10.99 15.54 1.14
CA VAL A 308 10.09 16.70 1.29
C VAL A 308 10.60 17.73 2.30
N ASN A 309 11.64 17.37 3.05
CA ASN A 309 12.38 18.23 3.95
C ASN A 309 13.79 18.44 3.39
N THR A 310 14.54 19.41 3.92
CA THR A 310 15.93 19.64 3.54
C THR A 310 16.75 18.36 3.65
N TYR A 311 17.43 18.01 2.56
CA TYR A 311 18.27 16.82 2.47
C TYR A 311 19.60 17.22 1.83
N THR A 312 20.69 17.00 2.55
CA THR A 312 22.00 17.60 2.25
C THR A 312 23.00 16.60 1.68
N GLU A 313 22.62 15.33 1.55
CA GLU A 313 23.49 14.33 0.94
C GLU A 313 23.77 14.66 -0.53
N ASN A 314 25.01 14.51 -0.94
CA ASN A 314 25.44 14.77 -2.31
C ASN A 314 25.06 13.59 -3.22
N ILE A 315 23.82 13.57 -3.68
CA ILE A 315 23.25 12.51 -4.51
C ILE A 315 22.93 13.03 -5.90
N ILE A 316 23.20 12.23 -6.93
CA ILE A 316 22.73 12.52 -8.29
C ILE A 316 21.19 12.44 -8.32
N TYR A 317 20.53 13.55 -8.64
CA TYR A 317 19.08 13.64 -8.75
C TYR A 317 18.57 13.12 -10.09
N THR A 318 19.01 13.73 -11.19
CA THR A 318 18.74 13.27 -12.56
C THR A 318 20.06 13.04 -13.27
N TYR A 319 20.64 14.13 -13.79
CA TYR A 319 21.95 14.17 -14.43
C TYR A 319 22.95 15.03 -13.63
N GLU A 320 22.46 15.76 -12.63
CA GLU A 320 23.23 16.61 -11.74
C GLU A 320 22.91 16.30 -10.28
N ASN A 321 23.74 16.84 -9.37
CA ASN A 321 23.57 16.66 -7.93
C ASN A 321 22.32 17.38 -7.41
N TRP A 322 21.71 16.79 -6.39
CA TRP A 322 20.56 17.31 -5.68
C TRP A 322 20.82 18.69 -5.09
N ARG A 323 19.82 19.55 -5.18
CA ARG A 323 19.79 20.85 -4.50
C ARG A 323 18.94 20.76 -3.24
N PRO A 324 19.51 21.01 -2.05
CA PRO A 324 18.74 21.02 -0.80
C PRO A 324 17.55 21.98 -0.79
N GLU A 325 17.56 23.00 -1.66
CA GLU A 325 16.51 23.99 -1.84
C GLU A 325 15.38 23.53 -2.79
N THR A 326 15.49 22.33 -3.37
CA THR A 326 14.44 21.78 -4.26
C THR A 326 13.16 21.55 -3.49
N GLU A 327 12.11 22.29 -3.82
CA GLU A 327 10.79 22.13 -3.19
C GLU A 327 10.08 20.90 -3.77
N VAL A 328 9.90 19.87 -2.93
CA VAL A 328 9.13 18.67 -3.28
C VAL A 328 7.77 18.73 -2.56
N PRO A 329 6.65 18.62 -3.29
CA PRO A 329 5.33 18.64 -2.68
C PRO A 329 5.10 17.43 -1.77
N PHE A 330 4.35 17.61 -0.68
CA PHE A 330 4.00 16.49 0.20
C PHE A 330 3.08 15.48 -0.50
N ASN A 331 2.14 15.98 -1.31
CA ASN A 331 1.14 15.21 -2.05
C ASN A 331 1.18 15.54 -3.54
N VAL A 332 1.03 14.51 -4.39
CA VAL A 332 1.00 14.63 -5.84
C VAL A 332 -0.20 13.85 -6.35
N ASN A 333 -1.20 14.57 -6.87
CA ASN A 333 -2.49 13.97 -7.28
C ASN A 333 -2.40 13.26 -8.63
N GLU A 334 -1.35 13.51 -9.42
CA GLU A 334 -1.12 12.84 -10.70
C GLU A 334 -0.70 11.38 -10.50
N PRO A 335 -1.15 10.45 -11.38
CA PRO A 335 -0.66 9.09 -11.41
C PRO A 335 0.86 9.03 -11.53
N LEU A 336 1.52 8.07 -10.86
CA LEU A 336 2.99 7.96 -10.79
C LEU A 336 3.69 8.14 -12.14
N ASN A 337 3.20 7.50 -13.20
CA ASN A 337 3.79 7.56 -14.54
C ASN A 337 3.54 8.89 -15.31
N GLN A 338 2.73 9.79 -14.77
CA GLN A 338 2.43 11.12 -15.32
C GLN A 338 3.09 12.25 -14.53
N ARG A 339 3.68 11.94 -13.36
CA ARG A 339 4.35 12.91 -12.51
C ARG A 339 5.57 13.54 -13.20
N ARG A 340 5.83 14.80 -12.83
CA ARG A 340 6.96 15.59 -13.30
C ARG A 340 7.91 15.87 -12.15
N LEU A 341 9.18 15.55 -12.35
CA LEU A 341 10.22 15.72 -11.36
C LEU A 341 10.32 17.20 -10.94
N PRO A 342 10.28 17.51 -9.64
CA PRO A 342 10.50 18.86 -9.13
C PRO A 342 11.75 19.52 -9.71
N LEU A 343 11.69 20.85 -9.89
CA LEU A 343 12.72 21.72 -10.51
C LEU A 343 12.94 21.51 -12.02
N VAL A 344 13.19 20.27 -12.47
CA VAL A 344 13.58 19.98 -13.87
C VAL A 344 12.42 19.64 -14.80
N ASN A 345 11.22 19.39 -14.26
CA ASN A 345 9.96 19.10 -14.96
C ASN A 345 9.93 17.84 -15.86
N ASP A 346 11.02 17.05 -15.89
CA ASP A 346 11.12 15.81 -16.65
C ASP A 346 10.07 14.78 -16.17
N ARG A 347 9.50 13.99 -17.10
CA ARG A 347 8.43 13.03 -16.78
C ARG A 347 9.02 11.69 -16.31
N TYR A 348 9.00 11.47 -15.00
CA TYR A 348 9.49 10.23 -14.38
C TYR A 348 8.73 9.94 -13.07
N PRO A 349 8.44 8.67 -12.74
CA PRO A 349 7.75 8.35 -11.50
C PRO A 349 8.59 8.70 -10.28
N PHE A 350 7.99 9.41 -9.34
CA PHE A 350 8.60 9.69 -8.04
C PHE A 350 7.58 9.60 -6.93
N LEU A 351 8.05 9.29 -5.73
CA LEU A 351 7.29 9.07 -4.51
C LEU A 351 7.64 10.15 -3.48
N THR A 352 6.63 10.51 -2.69
CA THR A 352 6.72 11.47 -1.59
C THR A 352 6.10 10.89 -0.32
N ILE A 353 6.17 11.65 0.78
CA ILE A 353 5.67 11.22 2.09
C ILE A 353 4.20 10.76 2.08
N ASN A 354 3.31 11.45 1.36
CA ASN A 354 1.87 11.13 1.36
C ASN A 354 1.52 9.95 0.45
N ASP A 355 2.46 9.43 -0.34
CA ASP A 355 2.27 8.16 -1.03
C ASP A 355 2.32 6.97 -0.05
N PHE A 356 3.08 7.11 1.05
CA PHE A 356 3.29 6.04 2.02
C PHE A 356 2.57 6.24 3.35
N LEU A 357 2.56 7.45 3.90
CA LEU A 357 1.95 7.73 5.21
C LEU A 357 0.51 8.25 5.06
N ALA A 358 -0.43 7.60 5.75
CA ALA A 358 -1.82 8.02 5.87
C ALA A 358 -1.92 9.39 6.57
N ASP A 359 -3.02 10.10 6.32
CA ASP A 359 -3.26 11.41 6.93
C ASP A 359 -3.85 11.29 8.34
N GLU A 360 -4.37 10.12 8.69
CA GLU A 360 -4.87 9.82 10.02
C GLU A 360 -4.14 8.65 10.68
N LEU A 361 -3.92 8.78 11.98
CA LEU A 361 -3.36 7.78 12.87
C LEU A 361 -4.46 7.29 13.82
N ILE A 362 -4.76 6.00 13.81
CA ILE A 362 -5.76 5.42 14.71
C ILE A 362 -5.14 5.16 16.07
N LYS A 363 -5.81 5.65 17.12
CA LYS A 363 -5.54 5.34 18.53
C LYS A 363 -6.62 4.43 19.10
N LEU A 364 -6.22 3.26 19.58
CA LEU A 364 -7.06 2.30 20.29
C LEU A 364 -7.12 2.64 21.78
N PRO A 365 -8.21 2.26 22.47
CA PRO A 365 -8.37 2.50 23.90
C PRO A 365 -7.64 1.47 24.77
N TYR A 366 -6.94 0.52 24.17
CA TYR A 366 -6.18 -0.54 24.82
C TYR A 366 -4.82 -0.75 24.15
N LYS A 367 -3.95 -1.50 24.82
CA LYS A 367 -2.67 -1.94 24.24
C LYS A 367 -2.87 -3.15 23.35
N ILE A 368 -2.18 -3.15 22.21
CA ILE A 368 -2.07 -4.25 21.26
C ILE A 368 -1.17 -5.34 21.87
N ASP A 369 -1.54 -6.61 21.70
CA ASP A 369 -0.74 -7.76 22.11
C ASP A 369 0.47 -7.92 21.17
N LYS A 370 1.66 -7.53 21.63
CA LYS A 370 2.88 -7.55 20.82
C LYS A 370 3.42 -8.95 20.52
N GLU A 371 3.01 -9.96 21.26
CA GLU A 371 3.36 -11.34 20.96
C GLU A 371 2.58 -11.83 19.73
N LEU A 372 1.35 -11.32 19.55
CA LEU A 372 0.46 -11.72 18.47
C LEU A 372 0.45 -10.73 17.29
N TYR A 373 0.69 -9.44 17.49
CA TYR A 373 0.62 -8.41 16.46
C TYR A 373 1.86 -7.52 16.49
N PHE A 374 2.19 -6.89 15.36
CA PHE A 374 3.21 -5.85 15.35
C PHE A 374 2.63 -4.55 15.92
N ALA A 375 3.33 -3.97 16.89
CA ALA A 375 3.09 -2.64 17.43
C ALA A 375 4.42 -2.02 17.86
N GLU A 376 4.54 -0.71 17.66
CA GLU A 376 5.75 0.03 17.99
C GLU A 376 5.95 0.13 19.51
N ASN A 377 7.19 -0.01 19.98
CA ASN A 377 7.53 -0.01 21.39
C ASN A 377 7.09 1.30 22.08
N ASN A 378 6.37 1.20 23.20
CA ASN A 378 5.77 2.32 23.95
C ASN A 378 4.59 3.02 23.26
N PHE A 379 4.21 2.59 22.05
CA PHE A 379 3.09 3.12 21.27
C PHE A 379 2.08 2.03 20.96
N GLU A 380 1.92 1.07 21.88
CA GLU A 380 1.08 -0.13 21.71
C GLU A 380 -0.42 0.16 21.56
N ASN A 381 -0.84 1.42 21.64
CA ASN A 381 -2.22 1.84 21.42
C ASN A 381 -2.44 2.48 20.05
N TYR A 382 -1.47 2.42 19.13
CA TYR A 382 -1.61 2.99 17.79
C TYR A 382 -1.51 1.92 16.71
N LEU A 383 -2.35 2.05 15.68
CA LEU A 383 -2.20 1.28 14.44
C LEU A 383 -1.16 1.94 13.51
N LEU A 384 -0.69 1.22 12.50
CA LEU A 384 0.31 1.76 11.58
C LEU A 384 -0.37 2.67 10.54
N PRO A 385 0.04 3.94 10.40
CA PRO A 385 -0.54 4.87 9.42
C PRO A 385 0.13 4.69 8.05
N LEU A 386 0.21 3.45 7.56
CA LEU A 386 0.78 3.12 6.25
C LEU A 386 -0.33 2.97 5.19
N LYS A 387 -0.05 3.42 3.97
CA LYS A 387 -0.88 3.20 2.79
C LYS A 387 -0.48 1.90 2.10
N GLU A 388 -1.45 1.29 1.40
CA GLU A 388 -1.26 0.03 0.65
C GLU A 388 -0.05 0.11 -0.31
N LEU A 389 0.18 1.28 -0.93
CA LEU A 389 1.31 1.55 -1.86
C LEU A 389 2.70 1.27 -1.25
N PHE A 390 2.87 1.34 0.07
CA PHE A 390 4.11 0.92 0.72
C PHE A 390 4.45 -0.54 0.39
N PHE A 391 3.43 -1.40 0.44
CA PHE A 391 3.55 -2.83 0.18
C PHE A 391 3.58 -3.18 -1.30
N ASP A 392 3.60 -2.19 -2.21
CA ASP A 392 3.98 -2.42 -3.61
C ASP A 392 5.51 -2.53 -3.75
N TYR A 393 6.25 -1.94 -2.81
CA TYR A 393 7.71 -1.89 -2.82
C TYR A 393 8.35 -2.70 -1.71
N PHE A 394 7.73 -2.85 -0.54
CA PHE A 394 8.34 -3.53 0.61
C PHE A 394 7.45 -4.65 1.13
N SER A 395 8.03 -5.70 1.71
CA SER A 395 7.29 -6.72 2.46
C SER A 395 7.05 -6.30 3.91
N VAL A 396 6.21 -7.05 4.63
CA VAL A 396 6.08 -6.91 6.09
C VAL A 396 7.42 -7.18 6.78
N ASP A 397 8.18 -8.19 6.31
CA ASP A 397 9.49 -8.50 6.86
C ASP A 397 10.47 -7.34 6.61
N ASP A 398 10.46 -6.73 5.42
CA ASP A 398 11.29 -5.55 5.13
C ASP A 398 10.99 -4.39 6.09
N LEU A 399 9.72 -4.16 6.44
CA LEU A 399 9.28 -3.12 7.39
C LEU A 399 9.81 -3.37 8.80
N ILE A 400 9.67 -4.61 9.28
CA ILE A 400 9.96 -5.00 10.67
C ILE A 400 11.46 -5.21 10.87
N ASP A 401 12.08 -6.05 10.05
CA ASP A 401 13.47 -6.50 10.25
C ASP A 401 14.47 -5.36 10.01
N ASN A 402 14.16 -4.43 9.10
CA ASN A 402 15.01 -3.27 8.83
C ASN A 402 14.61 -2.03 9.66
N GLY A 403 13.60 -2.13 10.52
CA GLY A 403 13.15 -1.00 11.36
C GLY A 403 12.77 0.23 10.55
N LEU A 404 12.02 0.06 9.45
CA LEU A 404 11.73 1.16 8.53
C LEU A 404 10.77 2.18 9.14
N ILE A 405 9.96 1.81 10.13
CA ILE A 405 9.03 2.72 10.82
C ILE A 405 9.41 2.89 12.30
N SER A 406 9.23 4.09 12.82
CA SER A 406 9.45 4.40 14.25
C SER A 406 8.54 5.55 14.69
N PHE A 407 8.13 5.54 15.96
CA PHE A 407 7.24 6.53 16.56
C PHE A 407 7.97 7.29 17.68
N SER A 408 7.63 8.57 17.87
CA SER A 408 8.14 9.39 18.98
C SER A 408 7.10 10.42 19.42
N GLU A 409 7.10 10.78 20.71
CA GLU A 409 6.29 11.90 21.21
C GLU A 409 7.04 13.22 21.02
N PHE A 410 6.34 14.27 20.57
CA PHE A 410 6.90 15.63 20.49
C PHE A 410 6.04 16.69 21.22
N GLY A 411 4.93 16.25 21.82
CA GLY A 411 3.99 17.08 22.57
C GLY A 411 3.02 16.20 23.37
N ALA A 412 2.22 16.80 24.23
CA ALA A 412 1.26 16.06 25.05
C ALA A 412 0.14 15.46 24.18
N ASN A 413 0.20 14.15 23.94
CA ASN A 413 -0.67 13.40 23.01
C ASN A 413 -0.43 13.70 21.51
N ASP A 414 0.75 14.20 21.14
CA ASP A 414 1.14 14.40 19.75
C ASP A 414 2.23 13.41 19.36
N ILE A 415 2.02 12.72 18.24
CA ILE A 415 2.85 11.60 17.79
C ILE A 415 3.54 11.96 16.48
N GLU A 416 4.85 11.82 16.42
CA GLU A 416 5.63 11.90 15.20
C GLU A 416 5.93 10.48 14.72
N VAL A 417 5.60 10.20 13.46
CA VAL A 417 5.92 8.93 12.81
C VAL A 417 6.98 9.19 11.75
N THR A 418 8.09 8.45 11.83
CA THR A 418 9.17 8.49 10.85
C THR A 418 9.24 7.16 10.11
N LEU A 419 9.12 7.23 8.77
CA LEU A 419 9.28 6.13 7.84
C LEU A 419 10.55 6.35 7.01
N ARG A 420 11.53 5.45 7.11
CA ARG A 420 12.80 5.51 6.39
C ARG A 420 12.69 4.66 5.14
N ILE A 421 12.63 5.30 3.97
CA ILE A 421 12.54 4.59 2.70
C ILE A 421 13.95 4.37 2.12
N PRO A 422 14.40 3.11 1.93
CA PRO A 422 15.70 2.83 1.33
C PRO A 422 15.82 3.33 -0.12
N ILE A 423 16.98 3.90 -0.44
CA ILE A 423 17.40 4.31 -1.79
C ILE A 423 18.77 3.70 -2.10
N GLN A 424 19.37 4.07 -3.23
CA GLN A 424 20.66 3.48 -3.66
C GLN A 424 21.80 3.79 -2.66
N ASN A 425 22.87 3.00 -2.76
CA ASN A 425 24.11 3.19 -1.99
C ASN A 425 23.95 3.09 -0.45
N GLY A 426 22.92 2.36 0.02
CA GLY A 426 22.68 2.18 1.46
C GLY A 426 22.12 3.41 2.17
N LEU A 427 21.68 4.42 1.41
CA LEU A 427 21.07 5.64 1.96
C LEU A 427 19.55 5.46 2.12
N HIS A 428 18.93 6.36 2.86
CA HIS A 428 17.48 6.39 3.06
C HIS A 428 16.94 7.82 3.03
N ILE A 429 15.67 7.94 2.67
CA ILE A 429 14.89 9.18 2.80
C ILE A 429 14.00 9.07 4.03
N PRO A 430 14.20 9.90 5.08
CA PRO A 430 13.35 9.93 6.25
C PRO A 430 12.09 10.76 5.96
N TYR A 431 10.95 10.09 5.96
CA TYR A 431 9.62 10.71 5.91
C TYR A 431 9.04 10.83 7.30
N THR A 432 8.99 12.05 7.82
CA THR A 432 8.50 12.36 9.16
C THR A 432 7.17 13.10 9.06
N LYS A 433 6.08 12.55 9.61
CA LYS A 433 4.75 13.19 9.68
C LYS A 433 4.30 13.31 11.14
N LYS A 434 3.77 14.49 11.50
CA LYS A 434 3.31 14.82 12.86
C LYS A 434 1.80 14.68 12.96
N TYR A 435 1.31 13.88 13.91
CA TYR A 435 -0.11 13.62 14.15
C TYR A 435 -0.57 14.24 15.47
N SER A 436 -1.67 14.97 15.43
CA SER A 436 -2.26 15.63 16.61
C SER A 436 -3.77 15.43 16.69
N LYS A 437 -4.33 15.47 17.90
CA LYS A 437 -5.78 15.34 18.12
C LYS A 437 -6.56 16.60 17.69
N ASN A 438 -5.99 17.79 17.92
CA ASN A 438 -6.66 19.08 17.78
C ASN A 438 -6.19 19.87 16.54
N ILE A 439 -6.11 19.21 15.38
CA ILE A 439 -5.80 19.87 14.11
C ILE A 439 -7.07 20.01 13.26
N THR A 440 -7.38 21.25 12.88
CA THR A 440 -8.34 21.61 11.84
C THR A 440 -7.55 22.34 10.74
N LEU A 441 -6.93 21.58 9.84
CA LEU A 441 -6.15 22.13 8.73
C LEU A 441 -6.58 21.45 7.43
N ASP A 442 -6.27 22.11 6.31
CA ASP A 442 -6.44 21.55 4.96
C ASP A 442 -5.46 20.37 4.78
N LEU A 443 -5.89 19.19 5.25
CA LEU A 443 -5.18 17.92 5.16
C LEU A 443 -4.82 17.68 3.69
N GLY A 444 -3.54 17.85 3.35
CA GLY A 444 -3.06 17.79 1.97
C GLY A 444 -2.07 18.90 1.61
N ARG A 445 -2.12 20.07 2.27
CA ARG A 445 -1.16 21.18 2.06
C ARG A 445 -0.01 21.23 3.05
N LEU A 446 -0.17 20.59 4.21
CA LEU A 446 0.81 20.57 5.28
C LEU A 446 1.19 19.14 5.61
N ASN A 447 2.43 18.94 6.04
CA ASN A 447 2.93 17.65 6.52
C ASN A 447 2.48 17.36 7.96
N VAL A 448 1.17 17.33 8.17
CA VAL A 448 0.53 17.04 9.45
C VAL A 448 -0.62 16.06 9.25
N GLY A 449 -0.87 15.24 10.25
CA GLY A 449 -1.97 14.30 10.29
C GLY A 449 -2.83 14.44 11.55
N LYS A 450 -3.93 13.69 11.58
CA LYS A 450 -4.89 13.72 12.68
C LYS A 450 -4.91 12.40 13.45
N ILE A 451 -4.98 12.47 14.77
CA ILE A 451 -5.23 11.28 15.60
C ILE A 451 -6.73 11.03 15.68
N LYS A 452 -7.18 9.81 15.32
CA LYS A 452 -8.56 9.36 15.41
C LYS A 452 -8.69 8.25 16.44
N GLU A 453 -9.45 8.48 17.50
CA GLU A 453 -9.74 7.46 18.51
C GLU A 453 -10.80 6.48 17.98
N MET A 454 -10.52 5.18 18.09
CA MET A 454 -11.42 4.12 17.65
C MET A 454 -11.50 3.00 18.67
N ASP A 455 -12.72 2.56 18.97
CA ASP A 455 -12.99 1.50 19.92
C ASP A 455 -13.71 0.33 19.23
N PHE A 456 -13.06 -0.83 19.20
CA PHE A 456 -13.58 -2.09 18.67
C PHE A 456 -12.76 -3.25 19.24
N THR A 457 -13.30 -4.46 19.22
CA THR A 457 -12.56 -5.69 19.52
C THR A 457 -12.34 -6.46 18.23
N LEU A 458 -11.13 -6.95 18.00
CA LEU A 458 -10.79 -7.80 16.85
C LEU A 458 -10.10 -9.07 17.33
N GLY A 459 -10.39 -10.20 16.71
CA GLY A 459 -9.65 -11.44 16.90
C GLY A 459 -9.56 -12.30 15.64
N ILE A 460 -8.55 -13.15 15.56
CA ILE A 460 -8.30 -14.06 14.43
C ILE A 460 -8.29 -15.51 14.91
N TYR A 461 -9.02 -16.39 14.22
CA TYR A 461 -9.06 -17.84 14.47
C TYR A 461 -8.94 -18.65 13.17
N PRO A 462 -8.10 -19.70 13.11
CA PRO A 462 -7.02 -20.00 14.04
C PRO A 462 -5.81 -19.07 13.81
N PHE A 463 -4.96 -18.90 14.83
CA PHE A 463 -3.79 -18.03 14.76
C PHE A 463 -2.51 -18.71 14.26
N VAL A 464 -2.54 -19.25 13.04
CA VAL A 464 -1.44 -19.98 12.39
C VAL A 464 -1.49 -19.79 10.88
N LYS A 465 -0.35 -19.81 10.19
CA LYS A 465 -0.26 -19.83 8.71
C LYS A 465 0.46 -21.07 8.21
N SER A 466 0.12 -21.54 7.02
CA SER A 466 0.80 -22.67 6.38
C SER A 466 0.90 -22.45 4.88
N THR A 467 2.05 -22.79 4.30
CA THR A 467 2.25 -22.81 2.84
C THR A 467 1.83 -24.13 2.19
N GLU A 468 1.69 -25.19 2.99
CA GLU A 468 1.38 -26.55 2.53
C GLU A 468 -0.08 -26.93 2.73
N ASN A 469 -0.71 -26.42 3.80
CA ASN A 469 -2.05 -26.79 4.20
C ASN A 469 -3.01 -25.60 4.07
N LYS A 470 -4.18 -25.80 3.46
CA LYS A 470 -5.25 -24.80 3.43
C LYS A 470 -5.86 -24.63 4.81
N ILE A 471 -6.10 -23.38 5.22
CA ILE A 471 -6.62 -23.01 6.55
C ILE A 471 -7.82 -22.09 6.36
N ASP A 472 -8.93 -22.39 7.03
CA ASP A 472 -10.09 -21.50 7.05
C ASP A 472 -9.93 -20.49 8.19
N TYR A 473 -9.68 -19.23 7.82
CA TYR A 473 -9.57 -18.12 8.75
C TYR A 473 -10.92 -17.45 9.00
N THR A 474 -11.12 -17.05 10.25
CA THR A 474 -12.21 -16.19 10.70
C THR A 474 -11.61 -15.00 11.42
N ILE A 475 -11.80 -13.81 10.85
CA ILE A 475 -11.50 -12.54 11.50
C ILE A 475 -12.82 -12.01 12.04
N ALA A 476 -12.89 -11.91 13.36
CA ALA A 476 -14.08 -11.50 14.08
C ALA A 476 -13.88 -10.09 14.63
N ILE A 477 -14.84 -9.20 14.37
CA ILE A 477 -14.85 -7.82 14.87
C ILE A 477 -16.12 -7.63 15.69
N SER A 478 -16.00 -6.94 16.81
CA SER A 478 -17.15 -6.45 17.57
C SER A 478 -17.05 -4.97 17.88
N GLU A 479 -18.18 -4.28 17.81
CA GLU A 479 -18.35 -2.83 17.97
C GLU A 479 -19.60 -2.57 18.84
N THR A 480 -19.71 -1.40 19.49
CA THR A 480 -20.82 -1.07 20.41
C THR A 480 -21.79 0.00 19.89
N GLU A 481 -21.40 0.82 18.91
CA GLU A 481 -22.24 1.90 18.39
C GLU A 481 -23.24 1.42 17.33
N ARG A 482 -24.48 1.94 17.31
CA ARG A 482 -25.49 1.51 16.32
C ARG A 482 -25.09 1.80 14.86
N GLN A 483 -24.08 2.64 14.64
CA GLN A 483 -23.48 2.87 13.33
C GLN A 483 -22.12 2.17 13.29
N LYS A 484 -21.93 1.35 12.25
CA LYS A 484 -20.64 0.72 11.97
C LYS A 484 -19.59 1.78 11.66
N LYS A 485 -18.53 1.83 12.46
CA LYS A 485 -17.36 2.67 12.16
C LYS A 485 -16.44 1.96 11.20
N ILE A 486 -16.28 0.65 11.36
CA ILE A 486 -15.47 -0.17 10.46
C ILE A 486 -16.31 -0.53 9.24
N ASN A 487 -15.97 0.07 8.10
CA ASN A 487 -16.63 -0.22 6.84
C ASN A 487 -16.15 -1.55 6.26
N ASN A 488 -14.84 -1.80 6.26
CA ASN A 488 -14.28 -3.02 5.70
C ASN A 488 -12.94 -3.40 6.34
N ILE A 489 -12.57 -4.68 6.24
CA ILE A 489 -11.20 -5.15 6.39
C ILE A 489 -10.77 -5.78 5.08
N LYS A 490 -9.68 -5.28 4.49
CA LYS A 490 -9.02 -5.97 3.38
C LYS A 490 -7.88 -6.83 3.93
N LEU A 491 -7.75 -8.05 3.42
CA LEU A 491 -6.62 -8.93 3.71
C LEU A 491 -5.70 -8.94 2.50
N LEU A 492 -4.40 -8.78 2.74
CA LEU A 492 -3.38 -8.65 1.70
C LEU A 492 -2.20 -9.55 2.05
N GLY A 493 -1.69 -10.29 1.06
CA GLY A 493 -0.54 -11.18 1.18
C GLY A 493 0.31 -11.10 -0.08
N GLY A 494 1.62 -10.90 0.06
CA GLY A 494 2.50 -10.61 -1.09
C GLY A 494 2.02 -9.40 -1.92
N GLN A 495 1.79 -9.61 -3.23
CA GLN A 495 1.24 -8.61 -4.17
C GLN A 495 -0.25 -8.82 -4.49
N ILE A 496 -0.92 -9.76 -3.84
CA ILE A 496 -2.27 -10.19 -4.21
C ILE A 496 -3.28 -9.56 -3.26
N ASN A 497 -4.26 -8.86 -3.84
CA ASN A 497 -5.46 -8.46 -3.12
C ASN A 497 -6.41 -9.66 -2.99
N ILE A 498 -6.60 -10.13 -1.76
CA ILE A 498 -7.43 -11.30 -1.45
C ILE A 498 -8.90 -10.90 -1.26
N SER A 499 -9.20 -9.59 -1.28
CA SER A 499 -10.52 -9.06 -0.90
C SER A 499 -11.70 -9.63 -1.68
N ASP A 500 -11.50 -10.09 -2.92
CA ASP A 500 -12.56 -10.69 -3.74
C ASP A 500 -12.95 -12.10 -3.28
N GLU A 501 -12.11 -12.77 -2.49
CA GLU A 501 -12.33 -14.12 -1.95
C GLU A 501 -12.83 -14.11 -0.49
N ILE A 502 -13.09 -12.93 0.09
CA ILE A 502 -13.51 -12.79 1.48
C ILE A 502 -15.03 -12.76 1.58
N ILE A 503 -15.58 -13.65 2.39
CA ILE A 503 -16.98 -13.60 2.79
C ILE A 503 -17.11 -12.67 3.99
N LYS A 504 -17.78 -11.53 3.79
CA LYS A 504 -18.17 -10.63 4.88
C LYS A 504 -19.60 -10.93 5.32
N ARG A 505 -19.80 -11.13 6.62
CA ARG A 505 -21.11 -11.44 7.24
C ARG A 505 -21.29 -10.70 8.55
N ASP A 506 -22.48 -10.14 8.74
CA ASP A 506 -22.86 -9.56 10.01
C ASP A 506 -23.71 -10.56 10.78
N ARG A 507 -23.32 -10.88 12.02
CA ARG A 507 -24.10 -11.82 12.82
C ARG A 507 -25.17 -11.10 13.63
N SER A 508 -24.88 -9.94 14.19
CA SER A 508 -25.73 -9.32 15.21
C SER A 508 -26.11 -7.87 14.89
N VAL A 509 -26.76 -7.62 13.75
CA VAL A 509 -27.02 -6.27 13.16
C VAL A 509 -27.96 -5.37 14.00
N LYS A 510 -28.56 -5.86 15.07
CA LYS A 510 -29.55 -5.11 15.89
C LYS A 510 -29.29 -5.17 17.40
N THR A 511 -28.13 -5.66 17.82
CA THR A 511 -27.72 -5.72 19.22
C THR A 511 -26.57 -4.75 19.49
N SER A 512 -26.34 -4.41 20.74
CA SER A 512 -25.12 -3.72 21.18
C SER A 512 -24.53 -4.52 22.35
N PRO A 513 -23.29 -5.04 22.22
CA PRO A 513 -22.43 -4.98 21.03
C PRO A 513 -22.98 -5.77 19.83
N PHE A 514 -22.48 -5.46 18.64
CA PHE A 514 -22.68 -6.25 17.42
C PHE A 514 -21.36 -6.80 16.90
N SER A 515 -21.42 -7.73 15.95
CA SER A 515 -20.29 -8.46 15.39
C SER A 515 -20.35 -8.60 13.86
N THR A 516 -19.17 -8.50 13.25
CA THR A 516 -18.93 -8.66 11.81
C THR A 516 -17.79 -9.64 11.61
N TYR A 517 -17.93 -10.53 10.63
CA TYR A 517 -17.02 -11.63 10.35
C TYR A 517 -16.48 -11.55 8.93
N TYR A 518 -15.20 -11.83 8.79
CA TYR A 518 -14.52 -11.98 7.50
C TYR A 518 -13.93 -13.38 7.43
N ILE A 519 -14.39 -14.17 6.47
CA ILE A 519 -14.03 -15.58 6.31
C ILE A 519 -13.28 -15.74 5.00
N THR A 520 -12.11 -16.40 5.06
CA THR A 520 -11.28 -16.69 3.88
C THR A 520 -10.48 -17.96 4.11
N ASN A 521 -10.01 -18.59 3.03
CA ASN A 521 -9.01 -19.67 3.10
C ASN A 521 -7.65 -19.27 2.51
N SER A 522 -7.50 -17.98 2.19
CA SER A 522 -6.30 -17.43 1.56
C SER A 522 -5.34 -16.87 2.61
N ILE A 523 -4.04 -17.05 2.37
CA ILE A 523 -2.96 -16.63 3.28
C ILE A 523 -2.74 -15.12 3.14
N PHE A 524 -2.63 -14.41 4.25
CA PHE A 524 -2.39 -12.97 4.29
C PHE A 524 -1.27 -12.60 5.27
N ASP A 525 -0.62 -11.47 4.99
CA ASP A 525 0.49 -10.94 5.81
C ASP A 525 0.05 -9.73 6.63
N TYR A 526 -0.90 -8.94 6.14
CA TYR A 526 -1.43 -7.77 6.83
C TYR A 526 -2.90 -7.50 6.48
N MET A 527 -3.51 -6.63 7.29
CA MET A 527 -4.91 -6.24 7.16
C MET A 527 -5.01 -4.71 7.06
N VAL A 528 -5.82 -4.21 6.12
CA VAL A 528 -6.17 -2.79 6.02
C VAL A 528 -7.51 -2.59 6.71
N LEU A 529 -7.51 -1.86 7.83
CA LEU A 529 -8.72 -1.43 8.51
C LEU A 529 -9.26 -0.18 7.81
N ASP A 530 -10.44 -0.27 7.20
CA ASP A 530 -11.07 0.80 6.42
C ASP A 530 -12.36 1.30 7.10
N THR A 531 -12.40 2.59 7.41
CA THR A 531 -13.58 3.27 7.99
C THR A 531 -14.29 4.21 7.01
N ASN A 532 -14.02 4.09 5.71
CA ASN A 532 -14.29 5.07 4.64
C ASN A 532 -13.54 6.40 4.77
N GLU A 533 -13.32 6.87 5.99
CA GLU A 533 -12.58 8.10 6.29
C GLU A 533 -11.09 7.82 6.52
N VAL A 534 -10.77 6.71 7.20
CA VAL A 534 -9.41 6.37 7.64
C VAL A 534 -9.05 4.95 7.24
N LYS A 535 -7.82 4.80 6.77
CA LYS A 535 -7.17 3.51 6.48
C LYS A 535 -5.86 3.39 7.24
N ASN A 536 -5.74 2.39 8.10
CA ASN A 536 -4.49 2.04 8.80
C ASN A 536 -4.25 0.53 8.70
N ILE A 537 -3.03 0.09 8.99
CA ILE A 537 -2.59 -1.29 8.85
C ILE A 537 -2.51 -1.99 10.20
N ILE A 538 -2.95 -3.25 10.22
CA ILE A 538 -2.75 -4.20 11.31
C ILE A 538 -1.93 -5.37 10.75
N ILE A 539 -0.85 -5.74 11.44
CA ILE A 539 0.04 -6.84 11.01
C ILE A 539 0.00 -7.95 12.06
N PRO A 540 -0.69 -9.09 11.79
CA PRO A 540 -0.65 -10.24 12.68
C PRO A 540 0.65 -11.05 12.50
N LYS A 541 1.22 -11.50 13.61
CA LYS A 541 2.37 -12.40 13.66
C LYS A 541 1.92 -13.86 13.63
N LEU A 542 1.26 -14.24 12.53
CA LEU A 542 0.79 -15.62 12.34
C LEU A 542 1.98 -16.59 12.35
N LYS A 543 1.96 -17.54 13.29
CA LYS A 543 3.00 -18.56 13.40
C LYS A 543 2.99 -19.45 12.15
N LEU A 544 4.14 -19.64 11.52
CA LEU A 544 4.27 -20.60 10.42
C LEU A 544 4.19 -22.04 10.96
N HIS A 545 3.22 -22.79 10.46
CA HIS A 545 3.10 -24.22 10.66
C HIS A 545 4.18 -24.95 9.86
N ASN A 546 4.99 -25.72 10.58
CA ASN A 546 5.97 -26.62 9.99
C ASN A 546 5.60 -28.04 10.42
N THR A 547 5.27 -28.92 9.47
CA THR A 547 4.89 -30.31 9.79
C THR A 547 6.04 -31.03 10.50
N THR A 548 5.76 -31.62 11.66
CA THR A 548 6.69 -32.48 12.41
C THR A 548 6.26 -33.95 12.31
N GLY A 549 7.04 -34.86 12.90
CA GLY A 549 6.67 -36.28 13.02
C GLY A 549 5.58 -36.56 14.06
N LEU A 550 4.94 -35.54 14.66
CA LEU A 550 3.89 -35.71 15.67
C LEU A 550 2.56 -36.04 15.00
N ASN A 551 2.07 -37.27 15.19
CA ASN A 551 0.83 -37.76 14.60
C ASN A 551 -0.26 -37.82 15.67
N TYR A 552 -1.45 -37.33 15.33
CA TYR A 552 -2.61 -37.32 16.22
C TYR A 552 -3.61 -38.41 15.84
N GLN A 553 -4.24 -39.00 16.85
CA GLN A 553 -5.46 -39.78 16.68
C GLN A 553 -6.51 -39.27 17.67
N PHE A 554 -7.56 -38.65 17.14
CA PHE A 554 -8.68 -38.14 17.92
C PHE A 554 -9.80 -39.18 18.01
N SER A 555 -10.45 -39.24 19.16
CA SER A 555 -11.70 -39.97 19.38
C SER A 555 -12.79 -38.98 19.81
N ILE A 556 -13.91 -38.99 19.11
CA ILE A 556 -15.01 -38.02 19.29
C ILE A 556 -16.30 -38.77 19.62
N ASP A 557 -16.78 -38.58 20.84
CA ASP A 557 -18.11 -39.02 21.24
C ASP A 557 -19.10 -37.86 21.06
N PHE A 558 -19.87 -37.91 19.97
CA PHE A 558 -21.03 -37.03 19.80
C PHE A 558 -22.22 -37.62 20.56
N GLY A 559 -22.33 -37.31 21.85
CA GLY A 559 -23.37 -37.83 22.72
C GLY A 559 -24.69 -37.06 22.64
N THR A 560 -25.74 -37.66 23.20
CA THR A 560 -27.11 -37.09 23.23
C THR A 560 -27.14 -35.76 23.99
N THR A 561 -26.58 -35.76 25.19
CA THR A 561 -26.59 -34.60 26.11
C THR A 561 -25.25 -33.88 26.11
N ASN A 562 -24.13 -34.63 26.11
CA ASN A 562 -22.78 -34.08 26.14
C ASN A 562 -21.91 -34.69 25.04
N THR A 563 -20.95 -33.92 24.54
CA THR A 563 -19.94 -34.31 23.55
C THR A 563 -18.56 -34.32 24.20
N HIS A 564 -17.75 -35.33 23.88
CA HIS A 564 -16.39 -35.49 24.39
C HIS A 564 -15.38 -35.62 23.24
N ILE A 565 -14.18 -35.05 23.42
CA ILE A 565 -13.06 -35.23 22.48
C ILE A 565 -11.81 -35.59 23.29
N GLU A 566 -11.18 -36.70 22.92
CA GLU A 566 -9.87 -37.12 23.42
C GLU A 566 -8.93 -37.35 22.26
N TYR A 567 -7.63 -37.33 22.55
CA TYR A 567 -6.62 -37.71 21.59
C TYR A 567 -5.43 -38.41 22.24
N ILE A 568 -4.74 -39.18 21.41
CA ILE A 568 -3.40 -39.68 21.68
C ILE A 568 -2.43 -39.12 20.64
N THR A 569 -1.15 -39.17 20.95
CA THR A 569 -0.08 -38.89 19.98
C THR A 569 0.89 -40.06 19.93
N ASN A 570 1.66 -40.17 18.84
CA ASN A 570 2.74 -41.16 18.78
C ASN A 570 3.85 -40.92 19.83
N ASN A 571 3.96 -39.72 20.40
CA ASN A 571 4.89 -39.41 21.49
C ASN A 571 4.29 -39.70 22.88
N ASN A 572 2.97 -39.67 23.01
CA ASN A 572 2.26 -39.95 24.25
C ASN A 572 1.03 -40.81 23.95
N GLY A 573 1.17 -42.11 24.22
CA GLY A 573 0.13 -43.11 24.00
C GLY A 573 -1.01 -43.09 25.03
N LEU A 574 -0.96 -42.20 26.02
CA LEU A 574 -2.04 -42.06 27.00
C LEU A 574 -3.14 -41.13 26.46
N PRO A 575 -4.43 -41.52 26.57
CA PRO A 575 -5.56 -40.67 26.22
C PRO A 575 -5.51 -39.35 26.98
N THR A 576 -5.66 -38.26 26.25
CA THR A 576 -5.65 -36.89 26.80
C THR A 576 -6.90 -36.15 26.35
N ASN A 577 -7.60 -35.51 27.29
CA ASN A 577 -8.74 -34.65 26.98
C ASN A 577 -8.33 -33.51 26.04
N PHE A 578 -9.20 -33.18 25.10
CA PHE A 578 -8.99 -32.01 24.26
C PHE A 578 -8.91 -30.75 25.13
N LYS A 579 -7.86 -29.96 24.88
CA LYS A 579 -7.69 -28.65 25.47
C LYS A 579 -6.90 -27.74 24.54
N ASN A 580 -7.27 -26.47 24.51
CA ASN A 580 -6.46 -25.42 23.94
C ASN A 580 -5.29 -25.14 24.88
N GLU A 581 -4.06 -25.29 24.39
CA GLU A 581 -2.84 -25.02 25.18
C GLU A 581 -2.27 -23.64 24.90
N ASN A 582 -2.68 -23.04 23.78
CA ASN A 582 -2.26 -21.72 23.32
C ASN A 582 -3.51 -20.88 23.01
N LYS A 583 -3.32 -19.57 22.80
CA LYS A 583 -4.36 -18.67 22.30
C LYS A 583 -4.71 -19.06 20.84
N HIS A 584 -5.71 -19.92 20.65
CA HIS A 584 -6.18 -20.28 19.32
C HIS A 584 -6.95 -19.13 18.67
N PHE A 585 -7.70 -18.37 19.48
CA PHE A 585 -8.37 -17.13 19.08
C PHE A 585 -7.57 -15.94 19.61
N ALA A 586 -6.85 -15.29 18.70
CA ALA A 586 -5.87 -14.25 19.03
C ALA A 586 -6.51 -12.87 18.95
N TYR A 587 -6.81 -12.28 20.10
CA TYR A 587 -7.30 -10.91 20.19
C TYR A 587 -6.22 -9.89 19.86
N LEU A 588 -6.60 -8.80 19.17
CA LEU A 588 -5.72 -7.66 18.92
C LEU A 588 -5.24 -7.02 20.22
N ARG A 589 -6.12 -6.95 21.22
CA ARG A 589 -5.83 -6.44 22.56
C ARG A 589 -4.94 -7.41 23.35
N ASP A 590 -4.01 -6.87 24.12
CA ASP A 590 -3.32 -7.60 25.18
C ASP A 590 -4.29 -7.89 26.34
N LEU A 591 -4.73 -9.14 26.45
CA LEU A 591 -5.62 -9.60 27.51
C LEU A 591 -4.97 -9.57 28.91
N ASN A 592 -3.64 -9.56 28.99
CA ASN A 592 -2.91 -9.46 30.26
C ASN A 592 -2.81 -8.01 30.76
N ALA A 593 -3.06 -7.02 29.91
CA ALA A 593 -3.06 -5.63 30.29
C ALA A 593 -4.35 -5.26 31.05
N GLU A 594 -4.20 -4.79 32.29
CA GLU A 594 -5.31 -4.28 33.10
C GLU A 594 -6.01 -3.11 32.41
N PHE A 595 -7.35 -3.11 32.44
CA PHE A 595 -8.12 -1.96 32.01
C PHE A 595 -8.14 -0.88 33.11
N LYS A 596 -8.17 0.40 32.71
CA LYS A 596 -8.52 1.52 33.62
C LYS A 596 -9.85 2.16 33.17
N GLY A 597 -10.80 2.34 34.08
CA GLY A 597 -12.05 3.11 33.87
C GLY A 597 -13.16 2.41 33.05
N GLU A 598 -14.14 3.18 32.57
CA GLU A 598 -15.36 2.69 31.85
C GLU A 598 -15.08 1.99 30.51
N ILE A 599 -13.94 2.28 29.88
CA ILE A 599 -13.42 1.60 28.68
C ILE A 599 -13.29 0.08 28.91
N SER A 600 -13.11 -0.35 30.16
CA SER A 600 -13.06 -1.77 30.56
C SER A 600 -14.35 -2.52 30.26
N THR A 601 -15.49 -1.96 30.64
CA THR A 601 -16.76 -2.68 30.67
C THR A 601 -17.28 -3.00 29.27
N GLU A 602 -17.19 -2.03 28.35
CA GLU A 602 -17.64 -2.23 26.96
C GLU A 602 -16.70 -3.14 26.17
N SER A 603 -15.39 -3.07 26.44
CA SER A 603 -14.41 -3.98 25.82
C SER A 603 -14.65 -5.42 26.25
N ILE A 604 -14.88 -5.65 27.54
CA ILE A 604 -15.20 -6.98 28.08
C ILE A 604 -16.50 -7.52 27.45
N LYS A 605 -17.55 -6.69 27.32
CA LYS A 605 -18.81 -7.12 26.67
C LYS A 605 -18.61 -7.60 25.23
N ARG A 606 -17.76 -6.91 24.46
CA ARG A 606 -17.40 -7.29 23.09
C ARG A 606 -16.58 -8.58 23.03
N GLU A 607 -15.60 -8.73 23.92
CA GLU A 607 -14.82 -9.97 24.05
C GLU A 607 -15.72 -11.16 24.42
N LEU A 608 -16.64 -11.00 25.36
CA LEU A 608 -17.62 -12.02 25.74
C LEU A 608 -18.54 -12.40 24.56
N LEU A 609 -18.97 -11.43 23.75
CA LEU A 609 -19.74 -11.71 22.53
C LEU A 609 -18.93 -12.58 21.56
N LEU A 610 -17.68 -12.21 21.27
CA LEU A 610 -16.84 -12.97 20.33
C LEU A 610 -16.47 -14.36 20.86
N ASN A 611 -16.24 -14.51 22.16
CA ASN A 611 -16.03 -15.82 22.79
C ASN A 611 -17.24 -16.76 22.59
N GLN A 612 -18.46 -16.23 22.71
CA GLN A 612 -19.70 -16.99 22.54
C GLN A 612 -19.97 -17.38 21.08
N GLU A 613 -19.59 -16.52 20.13
CA GLU A 613 -19.85 -16.71 18.70
C GLU A 613 -18.74 -17.46 17.95
N VAL A 614 -17.49 -17.43 18.45
CA VAL A 614 -16.33 -18.08 17.83
C VAL A 614 -15.86 -19.28 18.65
N ILE A 615 -15.03 -19.03 19.68
CA ILE A 615 -14.44 -20.04 20.55
C ILE A 615 -13.80 -19.36 21.78
N HIS A 616 -13.78 -20.07 22.91
CA HIS A 616 -13.04 -19.66 24.10
C HIS A 616 -11.58 -20.18 24.06
N ASN A 617 -10.61 -19.36 24.43
CA ASN A 617 -9.22 -19.83 24.56
C ASN A 617 -9.05 -20.86 25.70
N ASP A 618 -9.91 -20.80 26.71
CA ASP A 618 -9.92 -21.75 27.84
C ASP A 618 -10.65 -23.07 27.55
N LEU A 619 -11.04 -23.34 26.29
CA LEU A 619 -11.72 -24.58 25.92
C LEU A 619 -10.88 -25.80 26.35
N GLY A 620 -11.49 -26.69 27.14
CA GLY A 620 -10.85 -27.83 27.78
C GLY A 620 -10.31 -27.58 29.19
N SER A 621 -10.56 -26.40 29.77
CA SER A 621 -10.14 -26.03 31.13
C SER A 621 -11.23 -25.28 31.91
N GLY A 622 -11.18 -25.33 33.24
CA GLY A 622 -12.16 -24.67 34.11
C GLY A 622 -13.61 -25.05 33.77
N LYS A 623 -14.51 -24.07 33.72
CA LYS A 623 -15.92 -24.26 33.32
C LYS A 623 -16.10 -24.69 31.86
N TYR A 624 -15.05 -24.64 31.04
CA TYR A 624 -15.07 -25.06 29.63
C TYR A 624 -14.43 -26.44 29.41
N SER A 625 -14.28 -27.24 30.47
CA SER A 625 -13.81 -28.63 30.38
C SER A 625 -14.75 -29.52 29.56
N PHE A 626 -14.19 -30.60 29.03
CA PHE A 626 -14.97 -31.68 28.43
C PHE A 626 -15.43 -32.67 29.52
N PRO A 627 -16.58 -33.36 29.33
CA PRO A 627 -17.47 -33.23 28.18
C PRO A 627 -18.30 -31.94 28.23
N PHE A 628 -18.65 -31.37 27.07
CA PHE A 628 -19.45 -30.14 26.96
C PHE A 628 -20.85 -30.45 26.41
N ARG A 629 -21.83 -29.57 26.60
CA ARG A 629 -23.22 -29.79 26.13
C ARG A 629 -23.31 -29.90 24.60
N SER A 630 -24.01 -30.92 24.10
CA SER A 630 -24.25 -31.17 22.66
C SER A 630 -25.27 -30.19 22.07
N VAL A 631 -24.88 -28.92 21.97
CA VAL A 631 -25.77 -27.79 21.64
C VAL A 631 -25.19 -26.96 20.52
N LEU A 632 -26.05 -26.55 19.58
CA LEU A 632 -25.73 -25.64 18.50
C LEU A 632 -26.35 -24.26 18.77
N PHE A 633 -25.55 -23.22 18.57
CA PHE A 633 -25.97 -21.83 18.55
C PHE A 633 -26.12 -21.38 17.11
N GLU A 634 -27.35 -21.09 16.70
CA GLU A 634 -27.64 -20.55 15.37
C GLU A 634 -28.16 -19.12 15.49
N ASN A 635 -27.73 -18.24 14.60
CA ASN A 635 -28.25 -16.88 14.57
C ASN A 635 -29.76 -16.90 14.24
N ASN A 636 -30.56 -16.05 14.87
CA ASN A 636 -32.01 -16.03 14.66
C ASN A 636 -32.43 -15.61 13.24
N THR A 637 -31.51 -15.05 12.45
CA THR A 637 -31.69 -14.71 11.05
C THR A 637 -31.12 -15.74 10.07
N ILE A 638 -30.60 -16.87 10.55
CA ILE A 638 -29.99 -17.89 9.69
C ILE A 638 -31.00 -18.41 8.65
N ASN A 639 -30.52 -18.58 7.41
CA ASN A 639 -31.28 -19.22 6.34
C ASN A 639 -30.43 -20.33 5.73
N TYR A 640 -30.80 -21.59 6.00
CA TYR A 640 -30.07 -22.75 5.50
C TYR A 640 -30.25 -22.98 3.99
N ASN A 641 -31.21 -22.32 3.33
CA ASN A 641 -31.33 -22.35 1.87
C ASN A 641 -30.30 -21.46 1.15
N THR A 642 -29.59 -20.61 1.89
CA THR A 642 -28.48 -19.81 1.37
C THR A 642 -27.17 -20.26 2.01
N SER A 643 -26.05 -19.79 1.48
CA SER A 643 -24.73 -20.09 2.06
C SER A 643 -24.70 -19.66 3.53
N ASN A 644 -24.23 -20.55 4.39
CA ASN A 644 -24.11 -20.36 5.82
C ASN A 644 -22.75 -20.89 6.27
N TYR A 645 -22.09 -20.17 7.18
CA TYR A 645 -20.71 -20.43 7.55
C TYR A 645 -20.56 -20.55 9.08
N LEU A 646 -19.54 -21.30 9.49
CA LEU A 646 -19.19 -21.39 10.91
C LEU A 646 -18.82 -20.00 11.44
N PHE A 647 -19.16 -19.76 12.70
CA PHE A 647 -18.92 -18.53 13.46
C PHE A 647 -19.66 -17.26 12.98
N SER A 648 -19.92 -17.08 11.69
CA SER A 648 -20.73 -15.95 11.22
C SER A 648 -22.23 -16.19 11.31
N ASP A 649 -22.67 -17.45 11.20
CA ASP A 649 -24.08 -17.81 11.25
C ASP A 649 -24.37 -18.84 12.36
N VAL A 650 -23.43 -19.74 12.62
CA VAL A 650 -23.65 -20.91 13.50
C VAL A 650 -22.36 -21.41 14.15
N ASN A 651 -22.43 -21.87 15.40
CA ASN A 651 -21.32 -22.52 16.10
C ASN A 651 -21.81 -23.45 17.23
N ILE A 652 -20.93 -24.27 17.78
CA ILE A 652 -21.14 -25.06 19.00
C ILE A 652 -21.32 -24.10 20.18
N GLY A 653 -22.37 -24.32 20.96
CA GLY A 653 -22.73 -23.52 22.13
C GLY A 653 -21.94 -23.89 23.37
N PHE A 654 -20.62 -23.65 23.39
CA PHE A 654 -19.75 -23.97 24.54
C PHE A 654 -20.14 -23.26 25.84
N ASP A 655 -20.83 -22.12 25.72
CA ASP A 655 -21.34 -21.27 26.78
C ASP A 655 -22.70 -21.70 27.34
N TYR A 656 -23.39 -22.65 26.70
CA TYR A 656 -24.70 -23.10 27.13
C TYR A 656 -24.66 -23.61 28.57
N GLU A 657 -25.63 -23.17 29.38
CA GLU A 657 -25.73 -23.43 30.84
C GLU A 657 -24.62 -22.83 31.72
N LYS A 658 -23.68 -22.05 31.16
CA LYS A 658 -22.52 -21.48 31.87
C LYS A 658 -22.54 -19.96 31.96
N VAL A 659 -23.07 -19.30 30.93
CA VAL A 659 -23.26 -17.84 30.88
C VAL A 659 -24.56 -17.53 30.15
N TYR A 660 -25.04 -16.28 30.28
CA TYR A 660 -26.20 -15.82 29.53
C TYR A 660 -25.95 -15.89 28.00
N VAL A 661 -26.85 -16.54 27.29
CA VAL A 661 -26.84 -16.63 25.82
C VAL A 661 -27.47 -15.37 25.23
N LYS A 662 -26.81 -14.75 24.24
CA LYS A 662 -27.31 -13.52 23.63
C LYS A 662 -28.63 -13.72 22.89
N ASP A 663 -29.48 -12.69 22.92
CA ASP A 663 -30.87 -12.73 22.42
C ASP A 663 -31.00 -13.03 20.92
N HIS A 664 -29.97 -12.73 20.13
CA HIS A 664 -29.96 -13.04 18.70
C HIS A 664 -29.60 -14.51 18.41
N ILE A 665 -29.25 -15.30 19.43
CA ILE A 665 -28.85 -16.69 19.29
C ILE A 665 -29.99 -17.62 19.67
N ASN A 666 -30.39 -18.46 18.72
CA ASN A 666 -31.25 -19.61 18.97
C ASN A 666 -30.41 -20.80 19.44
N VAL A 667 -30.89 -21.49 20.47
CA VAL A 667 -30.24 -22.63 21.09
C VAL A 667 -30.91 -23.93 20.63
N ILE A 668 -30.16 -24.81 19.98
CA ILE A 668 -30.65 -26.10 19.46
C ILE A 668 -29.95 -27.26 20.21
N PRO A 669 -30.61 -27.86 21.23
CA PRO A 669 -30.13 -29.06 21.90
C PRO A 669 -30.53 -30.36 21.16
N ASN A 670 -30.17 -31.51 21.72
CA ASN A 670 -30.60 -32.85 21.27
C ASN A 670 -30.30 -33.18 19.80
N LEU A 671 -29.19 -32.64 19.27
CA LEU A 671 -28.81 -32.70 17.86
C LEU A 671 -28.72 -34.14 17.31
N LYS A 672 -28.22 -35.10 18.10
CA LYS A 672 -27.97 -36.51 17.70
C LYS A 672 -29.23 -37.23 17.21
N TRP A 673 -30.40 -36.89 17.76
CA TRP A 673 -31.66 -37.59 17.51
C TRP A 673 -32.68 -36.79 16.71
N LEU A 674 -32.28 -35.63 16.18
CA LEU A 674 -33.14 -34.85 15.30
C LEU A 674 -33.56 -35.67 14.08
N HIS A 675 -34.80 -35.47 13.63
CA HIS A 675 -35.25 -36.01 12.35
C HIS A 675 -34.57 -35.22 11.22
N LEU A 676 -33.53 -35.81 10.64
CA LEU A 676 -32.61 -35.12 9.72
C LEU A 676 -33.29 -34.62 8.45
N ASN A 677 -34.41 -35.22 8.05
CA ASN A 677 -35.19 -34.82 6.87
C ASN A 677 -36.16 -33.64 7.15
N GLN A 678 -36.12 -33.03 8.33
CA GLN A 678 -37.04 -31.96 8.74
C GLN A 678 -36.28 -30.71 9.16
N ASN A 679 -36.88 -29.53 8.92
CA ASN A 679 -36.48 -28.25 9.50
C ASN A 679 -34.99 -27.89 9.38
N PHE A 680 -34.28 -28.33 8.34
CA PHE A 680 -32.82 -28.14 8.19
C PHE A 680 -31.96 -28.83 9.26
N ASN A 681 -32.47 -29.89 9.88
CA ASN A 681 -31.74 -30.63 10.92
C ASN A 681 -30.50 -31.34 10.38
N HIS A 682 -30.52 -31.75 9.10
CA HIS A 682 -29.34 -32.29 8.44
C HIS A 682 -28.19 -31.26 8.47
N GLU A 683 -28.44 -30.05 7.99
CA GLU A 683 -27.48 -28.95 7.92
C GLU A 683 -26.97 -28.55 9.32
N ARG A 684 -27.84 -28.55 10.34
CA ARG A 684 -27.43 -28.32 11.74
C ARG A 684 -26.42 -29.34 12.23
N VAL A 685 -26.67 -30.62 11.97
CA VAL A 685 -25.76 -31.71 12.36
C VAL A 685 -24.47 -31.64 11.56
N GLU A 686 -24.52 -31.31 10.27
CA GLU A 686 -23.33 -31.06 9.45
C GLU A 686 -22.46 -29.96 10.07
N LYS A 687 -23.04 -28.84 10.49
CA LYS A 687 -22.29 -27.72 11.10
C LYS A 687 -21.69 -28.08 12.45
N PHE A 688 -22.43 -28.83 13.27
CA PHE A 688 -21.90 -29.31 14.55
C PHE A 688 -20.68 -30.21 14.32
N ILE A 689 -20.80 -31.22 13.46
CA ILE A 689 -19.70 -32.15 13.12
C ILE A 689 -18.53 -31.42 12.48
N ARG A 690 -18.79 -30.50 11.54
CA ARG A 690 -17.77 -29.67 10.91
C ARG A 690 -16.94 -28.91 11.95
N GLN A 691 -17.58 -28.30 12.95
CA GLN A 691 -16.82 -27.57 13.97
C GLN A 691 -15.98 -28.50 14.86
N LEU A 692 -16.46 -29.70 15.21
CA LEU A 692 -15.64 -30.70 15.94
C LEU A 692 -14.36 -31.03 15.16
N LEU A 693 -14.48 -31.22 13.85
CA LEU A 693 -13.35 -31.48 12.96
C LEU A 693 -12.42 -30.26 12.85
N VAL A 694 -12.96 -29.04 12.78
CA VAL A 694 -12.17 -27.80 12.78
C VAL A 694 -11.35 -27.66 14.08
N LEU A 695 -11.92 -28.01 15.24
CA LEU A 695 -11.18 -28.02 16.52
C LEU A 695 -9.98 -28.96 16.46
N CYS A 696 -10.19 -30.19 15.96
CA CYS A 696 -9.14 -31.19 15.82
C CYS A 696 -8.05 -30.73 14.85
N LYS A 697 -8.43 -30.30 13.64
CA LYS A 697 -7.50 -29.77 12.64
C LYS A 697 -6.68 -28.61 13.16
N ASN A 698 -7.33 -27.63 13.79
CA ASN A 698 -6.64 -26.44 14.29
C ASN A 698 -5.71 -26.78 15.46
N LYS A 699 -6.07 -27.75 16.32
CA LYS A 699 -5.17 -28.28 17.34
C LYS A 699 -3.89 -28.84 16.72
N VAL A 700 -4.01 -29.67 15.68
CA VAL A 700 -2.85 -30.24 14.95
C VAL A 700 -1.99 -29.14 14.33
N LEU A 701 -2.60 -28.16 13.66
CA LEU A 701 -1.86 -27.06 13.02
C LEU A 701 -1.08 -26.21 14.04
N MET A 702 -1.74 -25.81 15.14
CA MET A 702 -1.15 -24.95 16.17
C MET A 702 0.00 -25.63 16.93
N THR A 703 0.01 -26.97 16.96
CA THR A 703 1.07 -27.79 17.60
C THR A 703 2.08 -28.37 16.61
N ASN A 704 2.08 -27.93 15.35
CA ASN A 704 2.98 -28.43 14.30
C ASN A 704 2.86 -29.94 14.02
N GLY A 705 1.70 -30.55 14.29
CA GLY A 705 1.45 -31.96 14.00
C GLY A 705 1.19 -32.23 12.52
N ASN A 706 1.30 -33.50 12.11
CA ASN A 706 1.10 -33.93 10.74
C ASN A 706 -0.40 -34.13 10.42
N LEU A 707 -0.96 -33.26 9.58
CA LEU A 707 -2.37 -33.37 9.16
C LEU A 707 -2.65 -34.59 8.29
N GLU A 708 -1.73 -34.96 7.39
CA GLU A 708 -1.89 -36.11 6.49
C GLU A 708 -1.97 -37.44 7.26
N GLN A 709 -1.27 -37.54 8.39
CA GLN A 709 -1.26 -38.72 9.25
C GLN A 709 -2.26 -38.64 10.42
N THR A 710 -3.03 -37.55 10.52
CA THR A 710 -4.01 -37.38 11.60
C THR A 710 -5.23 -38.27 11.36
N LYS A 711 -5.62 -39.03 12.38
CA LYS A 711 -6.78 -39.94 12.36
C LYS A 711 -7.93 -39.41 13.21
N ILE A 712 -9.15 -39.58 12.73
CA ILE A 712 -10.40 -39.29 13.44
C ILE A 712 -11.19 -40.59 13.62
N VAL A 713 -11.56 -40.89 14.85
CA VAL A 713 -12.50 -41.96 15.20
C VAL A 713 -13.73 -41.33 15.83
N TRP A 714 -14.92 -41.60 15.31
CA TRP A 714 -16.17 -41.13 15.92
C TRP A 714 -17.00 -42.30 16.43
N LEU A 715 -17.71 -42.07 17.53
CA LEU A 715 -18.49 -43.10 18.20
C LEU A 715 -19.98 -43.01 17.82
N TYR A 716 -20.66 -44.16 17.78
CA TYR A 716 -22.10 -44.22 17.55
C TYR A 716 -22.80 -45.29 18.41
N PRO A 717 -24.03 -45.04 18.89
CA PRO A 717 -24.78 -46.01 19.66
C PRO A 717 -25.42 -47.02 18.72
N THR A 718 -25.54 -48.27 19.17
CA THR A 718 -26.08 -49.32 18.30
C THR A 718 -27.59 -49.36 18.19
N SER A 719 -28.27 -48.53 18.99
CA SER A 719 -29.69 -48.23 18.88
C SER A 719 -30.03 -47.34 17.68
N MET A 720 -29.04 -46.72 17.02
CA MET A 720 -29.25 -46.08 15.73
C MET A 720 -29.65 -47.11 14.67
N THR A 721 -30.67 -46.79 13.89
CA THR A 721 -31.08 -47.61 12.74
C THR A 721 -29.96 -47.65 11.70
N TYR A 722 -29.99 -48.66 10.83
CA TYR A 722 -29.02 -48.80 9.74
C TYR A 722 -28.92 -47.52 8.88
N ASN A 723 -30.06 -46.94 8.51
CA ASN A 723 -30.13 -45.71 7.71
C ASN A 723 -29.53 -44.50 8.43
N GLN A 724 -29.80 -44.36 9.74
CA GLN A 724 -29.20 -43.27 10.53
C GLN A 724 -27.67 -43.39 10.56
N ARG A 725 -27.13 -44.59 10.75
CA ARG A 725 -25.68 -44.82 10.77
C ARG A 725 -25.02 -44.49 9.44
N ILE A 726 -25.64 -44.87 8.32
CA ILE A 726 -25.15 -44.51 6.98
C ILE A 726 -25.09 -42.99 6.84
N LEU A 727 -26.19 -42.31 7.16
CA LEU A 727 -26.26 -40.87 6.94
C LEU A 727 -25.29 -40.09 7.84
N PHE A 728 -25.11 -40.51 9.10
CA PHE A 728 -24.06 -39.94 9.95
C PHE A 728 -22.66 -40.19 9.38
N LYS A 729 -22.39 -41.40 8.89
CA LYS A 729 -21.11 -41.72 8.24
C LYS A 729 -20.86 -40.82 7.03
N GLU A 730 -21.87 -40.61 6.19
CA GLU A 730 -21.79 -39.72 5.03
C GLU A 730 -21.48 -38.27 5.44
N ILE A 731 -22.14 -37.75 6.49
CA ILE A 731 -21.86 -36.40 7.02
C ILE A 731 -20.42 -36.30 7.52
N TRP A 732 -19.98 -37.25 8.35
CA TRP A 732 -18.61 -37.26 8.90
C TRP A 732 -17.55 -37.32 7.79
N GLU A 733 -17.73 -38.21 6.80
CA GLU A 733 -16.80 -38.33 5.67
C GLU A 733 -16.81 -37.07 4.80
N LYS A 734 -17.99 -36.50 4.50
CA LYS A 734 -18.12 -35.24 3.74
C LYS A 734 -17.40 -34.09 4.44
N GLU A 735 -17.69 -33.86 5.72
CA GLU A 735 -17.10 -32.74 6.45
C GLU A 735 -15.61 -32.98 6.73
N PHE A 736 -15.16 -34.22 6.92
CA PHE A 736 -13.73 -34.53 7.02
C PHE A 736 -12.99 -34.13 5.75
N LYS A 737 -13.49 -34.52 4.57
CA LYS A 737 -12.90 -34.12 3.29
C LYS A 737 -12.84 -32.61 3.13
N SER A 738 -13.93 -31.92 3.48
CA SER A 738 -14.03 -30.46 3.38
C SER A 738 -13.06 -29.74 4.32
N VAL A 739 -12.98 -30.16 5.59
CA VAL A 739 -12.17 -29.50 6.61
C VAL A 739 -10.69 -29.83 6.43
N PHE A 740 -10.33 -31.08 6.18
CA PHE A 740 -8.94 -31.52 6.00
C PHE A 740 -8.42 -31.34 4.57
N TYR A 741 -9.25 -30.85 3.64
CA TYR A 741 -8.89 -30.61 2.24
C TYR A 741 -8.27 -31.85 1.57
N THR A 742 -8.90 -33.00 1.77
CA THR A 742 -8.43 -34.30 1.25
C THR A 742 -9.59 -35.11 0.70
N ASP A 743 -9.35 -35.89 -0.36
CA ASP A 743 -10.33 -36.85 -0.87
C ASP A 743 -10.22 -38.23 -0.18
N ASN A 744 -9.15 -38.45 0.58
CA ASN A 744 -8.86 -39.72 1.24
C ASN A 744 -9.57 -39.80 2.60
N THR A 745 -10.53 -40.72 2.74
CA THR A 745 -11.25 -40.99 3.99
C THR A 745 -10.69 -42.14 4.81
N ASN A 746 -9.53 -42.71 4.46
CA ASN A 746 -8.92 -43.81 5.23
C ASN A 746 -8.53 -43.40 6.67
N ASN A 747 -8.39 -42.10 6.91
CA ASN A 747 -8.07 -41.54 8.22
C ASN A 747 -9.31 -41.18 9.04
N ILE A 748 -10.52 -41.44 8.56
CA ILE A 748 -11.75 -41.34 9.34
C ILE A 748 -12.42 -42.71 9.47
N SER A 749 -12.78 -43.08 10.69
CA SER A 749 -13.43 -44.36 10.98
C SER A 749 -14.46 -44.22 12.10
N SER A 750 -15.32 -45.24 12.24
CA SER A 750 -16.36 -45.25 13.26
C SER A 750 -16.32 -46.53 14.09
N VAL A 751 -16.69 -46.42 15.36
CA VAL A 751 -16.73 -47.55 16.31
C VAL A 751 -18.01 -47.48 17.14
N PRO A 752 -18.67 -48.61 17.44
CA PRO A 752 -19.76 -48.64 18.42
C PRO A 752 -19.32 -48.09 19.78
N GLU A 753 -20.11 -47.15 20.31
CA GLU A 753 -19.87 -46.47 21.60
C GLU A 753 -19.61 -47.47 22.74
N SER A 754 -20.41 -48.53 22.77
CA SER A 754 -20.36 -49.58 23.79
C SER A 754 -19.11 -50.47 23.75
N LEU A 755 -18.25 -50.35 22.74
CA LEU A 755 -16.94 -51.04 22.68
C LEU A 755 -15.82 -50.22 23.33
N ALA A 756 -15.95 -48.90 23.42
CA ALA A 756 -14.88 -48.03 23.87
C ALA A 756 -14.43 -48.33 25.32
N PRO A 757 -15.33 -48.52 26.31
CA PRO A 757 -14.93 -48.87 27.68
C PRO A 757 -14.08 -50.14 27.75
N PHE A 758 -14.42 -51.15 26.95
CA PHE A 758 -13.66 -52.39 26.91
C PHE A 758 -12.26 -52.22 26.36
N TYR A 759 -12.10 -51.54 25.22
CA TYR A 759 -10.77 -51.29 24.67
C TYR A 759 -9.92 -50.48 25.64
N TYR A 760 -10.52 -49.56 26.39
CA TYR A 760 -9.83 -48.84 27.46
C TYR A 760 -9.34 -49.78 28.57
N TYR A 761 -10.23 -50.61 29.15
CA TYR A 761 -9.85 -51.53 30.25
C TYR A 761 -8.85 -52.60 29.84
N VAL A 762 -8.94 -53.12 28.60
CA VAL A 762 -7.97 -54.08 28.06
C VAL A 762 -6.60 -53.44 27.83
N THR A 763 -6.57 -52.25 27.22
CA THR A 763 -5.32 -51.61 26.78
C THR A 763 -4.60 -50.89 27.92
N PHE A 764 -5.34 -50.18 28.77
CA PHE A 764 -4.78 -49.32 29.82
C PHE A 764 -5.05 -49.84 31.24
N GLY A 765 -6.15 -50.58 31.43
CA GLY A 765 -6.55 -51.07 32.75
C GLY A 765 -5.77 -52.30 33.22
N GLY A 766 -5.14 -53.07 32.33
CA GLY A 766 -4.44 -54.32 32.70
C GLY A 766 -5.35 -55.40 33.32
N LEU A 767 -6.67 -55.22 33.23
CA LEU A 767 -7.66 -55.88 34.09
C LEU A 767 -8.46 -56.99 33.42
N MET A 768 -8.16 -57.35 32.16
CA MET A 768 -8.98 -58.32 31.42
C MET A 768 -8.14 -59.47 30.87
N ASN A 769 -7.99 -60.50 31.68
CA ASN A 769 -7.68 -61.85 31.22
C ASN A 769 -8.63 -62.84 31.90
N HIS A 770 -9.94 -62.56 31.77
CA HIS A 770 -10.96 -63.37 32.39
C HIS A 770 -11.50 -64.38 31.37
N THR A 771 -11.37 -65.65 31.70
CA THR A 771 -12.10 -66.76 31.07
C THR A 771 -13.62 -66.68 31.32
N GLN A 772 -14.10 -65.68 32.07
CA GLN A 772 -15.51 -65.46 32.40
C GLN A 772 -16.08 -64.27 31.60
N PRO A 773 -17.35 -64.36 31.16
CA PRO A 773 -18.04 -63.24 30.52
C PRO A 773 -18.10 -62.00 31.45
N THR A 774 -17.69 -60.85 30.93
CA THR A 774 -17.77 -59.55 31.60
C THR A 774 -18.80 -58.69 30.88
N VAL A 775 -19.67 -58.00 31.62
CA VAL A 775 -20.70 -57.12 31.05
C VAL A 775 -20.37 -55.67 31.38
N SER A 776 -20.31 -54.82 30.35
CA SER A 776 -20.30 -53.37 30.48
C SER A 776 -21.70 -52.84 30.23
N ILE A 777 -22.23 -52.04 31.15
CA ILE A 777 -23.53 -51.37 31.04
C ILE A 777 -23.26 -49.87 31.18
N ASP A 778 -23.44 -49.14 30.08
CA ASP A 778 -23.30 -47.69 30.02
C ASP A 778 -24.69 -47.06 29.96
N VAL A 779 -25.03 -46.26 30.97
CA VAL A 779 -26.35 -45.61 31.10
C VAL A 779 -26.17 -44.11 30.91
N GLY A 780 -26.48 -43.62 29.71
CA GLY A 780 -26.38 -42.21 29.36
C GLY A 780 -27.62 -41.37 29.71
N GLY A 781 -27.77 -40.24 29.01
CA GLY A 781 -28.97 -39.41 29.09
C GLY A 781 -30.18 -40.08 28.42
N GLY A 782 -30.02 -40.51 27.16
CA GLY A 782 -31.12 -41.05 26.34
C GLY A 782 -31.05 -42.54 26.00
N THR A 783 -29.90 -43.21 26.17
CA THR A 783 -29.70 -44.63 25.82
C THR A 783 -28.94 -45.38 26.90
N THR A 784 -29.25 -46.68 27.01
CA THR A 784 -28.45 -47.64 27.76
C THR A 784 -27.80 -48.60 26.77
N ASP A 785 -26.48 -48.69 26.81
CA ASP A 785 -25.65 -49.49 25.93
C ASP A 785 -25.03 -50.65 26.72
N ILE A 786 -25.19 -51.87 26.24
CA ILE A 786 -24.72 -53.09 26.90
C ILE A 786 -23.79 -53.85 25.97
N THR A 787 -22.61 -54.20 26.47
CA THR A 787 -21.69 -55.09 25.78
C THR A 787 -21.24 -56.21 26.69
N VAL A 788 -21.23 -57.43 26.17
CA VAL A 788 -20.66 -58.61 26.82
C VAL A 788 -19.34 -58.96 26.14
N PHE A 789 -18.32 -59.21 26.95
CA PHE A 789 -16.98 -59.57 26.52
C PHE A 789 -16.59 -60.91 27.11
N GLU A 790 -15.97 -61.76 26.31
CA GLU A 790 -15.43 -63.04 26.74
C GLU A 790 -14.10 -63.28 26.01
N GLN A 791 -13.07 -63.73 26.74
CA GLN A 791 -11.74 -64.00 26.16
C GLN A 791 -11.17 -62.81 25.36
N ASN A 792 -11.32 -61.60 25.88
CA ASN A 792 -10.89 -60.36 25.24
C ASN A 792 -11.50 -60.12 23.84
N LYS A 793 -12.75 -60.58 23.63
CA LYS A 793 -13.53 -60.30 22.43
C LYS A 793 -14.98 -59.93 22.79
N PRO A 794 -15.58 -58.93 22.13
CA PRO A 794 -17.02 -58.67 22.28
C PRO A 794 -17.83 -59.83 21.69
N THR A 795 -18.76 -60.39 22.48
CA THR A 795 -19.64 -61.51 22.08
C THR A 795 -21.09 -61.08 21.87
N LEU A 796 -21.56 -60.06 22.61
CA LEU A 796 -22.89 -59.48 22.47
C LEU A 796 -22.81 -57.97 22.58
N LEU A 797 -23.57 -57.28 21.75
CA LEU A 797 -23.63 -55.83 21.75
C LEU A 797 -25.07 -55.37 21.46
N THR A 798 -25.64 -54.56 22.35
CA THR A 798 -27.03 -54.08 22.25
C THR A 798 -27.18 -52.70 22.89
N SER A 799 -28.22 -51.97 22.51
CA SER A 799 -28.51 -50.62 22.97
C SER A 799 -30.00 -50.36 22.87
N PHE A 800 -30.58 -49.68 23.87
CA PHE A 800 -32.00 -49.34 23.88
C PHE A 800 -32.27 -47.94 24.46
N LYS A 801 -33.37 -47.32 24.03
CA LYS A 801 -33.77 -45.95 24.40
C LYS A 801 -34.46 -45.88 25.76
N TYR A 802 -33.72 -46.18 26.82
CA TYR A 802 -34.16 -46.03 28.21
C TYR A 802 -32.95 -45.71 29.06
N ALA A 803 -32.92 -44.54 29.68
CA ALA A 803 -31.80 -44.07 30.49
C ALA A 803 -32.23 -42.92 31.42
N GLY A 804 -31.33 -42.00 31.78
CA GLY A 804 -31.60 -40.92 32.74
C GLY A 804 -32.84 -40.08 32.43
N GLU A 805 -33.00 -39.63 31.18
CA GLU A 805 -34.12 -38.78 30.75
C GLU A 805 -35.48 -39.47 30.89
N ALA A 806 -35.52 -40.81 30.84
CA ALA A 806 -36.76 -41.55 31.08
C ALA A 806 -37.17 -41.54 32.56
N LEU A 807 -36.23 -41.28 33.49
CA LEU A 807 -36.48 -41.23 34.93
C LEU A 807 -36.92 -39.83 35.38
N TYR A 808 -36.21 -38.79 34.94
CA TYR A 808 -36.43 -37.42 35.41
C TYR A 808 -37.10 -36.49 34.38
N GLY A 809 -37.17 -36.89 33.11
CA GLY A 809 -37.89 -36.14 32.08
C GLY A 809 -39.40 -36.31 32.15
N ASP A 810 -40.09 -35.85 31.11
CA ASP A 810 -41.57 -35.81 31.06
C ASP A 810 -42.23 -37.14 30.66
N GLY A 811 -41.45 -38.19 30.42
CA GLY A 811 -41.95 -39.49 29.97
C GLY A 811 -42.79 -39.38 28.67
N TYR A 812 -43.82 -40.22 28.54
CA TYR A 812 -44.62 -40.31 27.30
C TYR A 812 -45.77 -39.28 27.20
N SER A 813 -46.12 -38.54 28.26
CA SER A 813 -47.33 -37.70 28.24
C SER A 813 -47.43 -36.61 29.32
N ASN A 814 -46.35 -36.24 30.02
CA ASN A 814 -46.42 -35.18 31.03
C ASN A 814 -45.89 -33.83 30.52
N ASN A 815 -46.21 -32.79 31.27
CA ASN A 815 -45.68 -31.44 31.09
C ASN A 815 -44.82 -31.06 32.31
N ILE A 816 -44.09 -29.94 32.21
CA ILE A 816 -43.20 -29.47 33.27
C ILE A 816 -43.89 -29.31 34.63
N ASN A 817 -45.18 -28.94 34.63
CA ASN A 817 -45.93 -28.66 35.85
C ASN A 817 -46.31 -29.95 36.61
N ASN A 818 -46.29 -31.09 35.93
CA ASN A 818 -46.60 -32.41 36.50
C ASN A 818 -45.33 -33.24 36.76
N ASN A 819 -44.14 -32.67 36.51
CA ASN A 819 -42.88 -33.35 36.75
C ASN A 819 -42.50 -33.28 38.24
N GLY A 820 -42.47 -34.44 38.92
CA GLY A 820 -42.22 -34.50 40.36
C GLY A 820 -40.83 -34.02 40.79
N PHE A 821 -39.82 -34.09 39.93
CA PHE A 821 -38.50 -33.51 40.22
C PHE A 821 -38.54 -31.98 40.15
N VAL A 822 -39.16 -31.43 39.10
CA VAL A 822 -39.31 -29.98 38.97
C VAL A 822 -40.11 -29.42 40.14
N GLU A 823 -41.27 -29.99 40.45
CA GLU A 823 -42.13 -29.56 41.56
C GLU A 823 -41.36 -29.57 42.90
N ARG A 824 -40.53 -30.61 43.12
CA ARG A 824 -39.76 -30.76 44.36
C ARG A 824 -38.59 -29.79 44.49
N PHE A 825 -37.86 -29.53 43.41
CA PHE A 825 -36.54 -28.88 43.49
C PHE A 825 -36.49 -27.46 42.92
N TYR A 826 -37.30 -27.13 41.91
CA TYR A 826 -37.19 -25.86 41.17
C TYR A 826 -37.34 -24.63 42.08
N SER A 827 -38.43 -24.54 42.83
CA SER A 827 -38.72 -23.38 43.69
C SER A 827 -37.67 -23.18 44.79
N LYS A 828 -37.18 -24.29 45.36
CA LYS A 828 -36.15 -24.28 46.40
C LYS A 828 -34.81 -23.77 45.86
N ILE A 829 -34.37 -24.29 44.71
CA ILE A 829 -33.10 -23.90 44.12
C ILE A 829 -33.18 -22.47 43.56
N LYS A 830 -34.27 -22.11 42.89
CA LYS A 830 -34.51 -20.74 42.44
C LYS A 830 -34.39 -19.74 43.59
N LYS A 831 -35.00 -20.04 44.74
CA LYS A 831 -34.87 -19.20 45.93
C LYS A 831 -33.41 -19.10 46.42
N GLN A 832 -32.66 -20.20 46.41
CA GLN A 832 -31.24 -20.16 46.78
C GLN A 832 -30.40 -19.31 45.82
N LEU A 833 -30.68 -19.36 44.52
CA LEU A 833 -30.03 -18.49 43.54
C LEU A 833 -30.42 -17.02 43.77
N GLU A 834 -31.68 -16.74 44.10
CA GLU A 834 -32.17 -15.39 44.43
C GLU A 834 -31.52 -14.82 45.70
N ASP A 835 -31.41 -15.63 46.74
CA ASP A 835 -30.76 -15.27 48.00
C ASP A 835 -29.25 -15.03 47.82
N ASN A 836 -28.63 -15.60 46.77
CA ASN A 836 -27.20 -15.45 46.45
C ASN A 836 -26.96 -14.67 45.15
N ARG A 837 -27.91 -13.84 44.69
CA ARG A 837 -27.89 -13.18 43.39
C ARG A 837 -26.64 -12.35 43.08
N GLU A 838 -25.90 -11.89 44.09
CA GLU A 838 -24.65 -11.13 43.91
C GLU A 838 -23.46 -12.02 43.49
N LYS A 839 -23.56 -13.35 43.70
CA LYS A 839 -22.54 -14.34 43.37
C LYS A 839 -22.90 -15.23 42.18
N VAL A 840 -24.19 -15.35 41.86
CA VAL A 840 -24.73 -16.27 40.83
C VAL A 840 -25.71 -15.55 39.90
N VAL A 841 -25.24 -14.44 39.32
CA VAL A 841 -26.07 -13.54 38.48
C VAL A 841 -26.56 -14.28 37.23
N ASP A 842 -25.68 -15.03 36.57
CA ASP A 842 -25.99 -15.72 35.31
C ASP A 842 -26.90 -16.93 35.54
N GLU A 843 -26.66 -17.73 36.59
CA GLU A 843 -27.40 -18.98 36.86
C GLU A 843 -28.89 -18.76 37.00
N LYS A 844 -29.30 -17.67 37.68
CA LYS A 844 -30.72 -17.37 37.83
C LYS A 844 -31.34 -17.07 36.47
N ALA A 845 -30.70 -16.21 35.67
CA ALA A 845 -31.20 -15.83 34.36
C ALA A 845 -31.28 -17.04 33.42
N ILE A 846 -30.29 -17.94 33.48
CA ILE A 846 -30.27 -19.20 32.75
C ILE A 846 -31.43 -20.09 33.20
N LEU A 847 -31.62 -20.29 34.50
CA LEU A 847 -32.70 -21.11 35.05
C LEU A 847 -34.08 -20.61 34.58
N ASP A 848 -34.32 -19.31 34.68
CA ASP A 848 -35.58 -18.69 34.25
C ASP A 848 -35.81 -18.88 32.74
N THR A 849 -34.76 -18.73 31.94
CA THR A 849 -34.82 -18.93 30.48
C THR A 849 -35.10 -20.38 30.11
N ILE A 850 -34.45 -21.34 30.76
CA ILE A 850 -34.66 -22.78 30.52
C ILE A 850 -36.07 -23.18 30.95
N TYR A 851 -36.55 -22.71 32.10
CA TYR A 851 -37.90 -23.01 32.59
C TYR A 851 -38.98 -22.52 31.61
N GLN A 852 -38.80 -21.34 31.00
CA GLN A 852 -39.73 -20.79 29.99
C GLN A 852 -39.84 -21.66 28.73
N LYS A 853 -38.83 -22.48 28.42
CA LYS A 853 -38.87 -23.43 27.29
C LYS A 853 -39.73 -24.67 27.58
N ASN A 854 -40.28 -24.80 28.80
CA ASN A 854 -41.21 -25.87 29.18
C ASN A 854 -40.63 -27.29 29.01
N SER A 855 -39.33 -27.44 29.30
CA SER A 855 -38.58 -28.71 29.21
C SER A 855 -38.08 -29.15 30.58
N SER A 856 -38.68 -30.19 31.16
CA SER A 856 -38.23 -30.70 32.47
C SER A 856 -36.81 -31.26 32.41
N VAL A 857 -36.46 -31.90 31.29
CA VAL A 857 -35.12 -32.47 31.07
C VAL A 857 -34.07 -31.37 31.16
N ASP A 858 -34.25 -30.26 30.46
CA ASP A 858 -33.29 -29.16 30.46
C ASP A 858 -33.21 -28.48 31.83
N VAL A 859 -34.35 -28.28 32.50
CA VAL A 859 -34.37 -27.72 33.86
C VAL A 859 -33.54 -28.60 34.79
N ILE A 860 -33.82 -29.90 34.85
CA ILE A 860 -33.14 -30.81 35.78
C ILE A 860 -31.67 -30.99 35.42
N ASN A 861 -31.34 -31.05 34.12
CA ASN A 861 -29.95 -31.08 33.65
C ASN A 861 -29.16 -29.85 34.11
N PHE A 862 -29.75 -28.66 34.05
CA PHE A 862 -29.16 -27.44 34.59
C PHE A 862 -29.03 -27.49 36.12
N LEU A 863 -30.03 -28.01 36.83
CA LEU A 863 -29.92 -28.18 38.29
C LEU A 863 -28.75 -29.09 38.68
N PHE A 864 -28.46 -30.14 37.89
CA PHE A 864 -27.29 -30.99 38.10
C PHE A 864 -25.96 -30.30 37.81
N SER A 865 -25.92 -29.36 36.87
CA SER A 865 -24.69 -28.65 36.50
C SER A 865 -24.27 -27.56 37.50
N LEU A 866 -25.20 -27.08 38.35
CA LEU A 866 -24.91 -26.03 39.34
C LEU A 866 -23.73 -26.34 40.27
N LYS A 867 -23.42 -27.61 40.54
CA LYS A 867 -22.26 -28.00 41.37
C LYS A 867 -20.91 -27.72 40.70
N ASP A 868 -20.89 -27.71 39.35
CA ASP A 868 -19.69 -27.57 38.52
C ASP A 868 -19.49 -26.12 38.06
N ASN A 869 -20.50 -25.25 38.27
CA ASN A 869 -20.39 -23.81 38.11
C ASN A 869 -19.60 -23.21 39.29
N HIS A 870 -18.27 -23.20 39.16
CA HIS A 870 -17.38 -22.54 40.12
C HIS A 870 -17.30 -21.04 39.82
N HIS A 871 -17.71 -20.21 40.79
CA HIS A 871 -17.49 -18.76 40.83
C HIS A 871 -16.34 -18.40 41.76
#